data_AF-A0A7Y4T3U1-F1
#
_entry.id   AF-A0A7Y4T3U1-F1
#
_cell.length_a   1.000
_cell.length_b   1.000
_cell.length_c   1.000
_cell.angle_alpha   90.00
_cell.angle_beta   90.00
_cell.angle_gamma   90.00
#
_symmetry.space_group_name_H-M   'P 1'
#
loop_
_entity.id
_entity.type
_entity.pdbx_description
1 polymer ?
#
loop_
_entity_poly.entity_id
_entity_poly.type
_entity_poly.pdbx_seq_one_letter_code
_entity_poly.pdbx_strand_id
1 'polypeptide(L)'
;LYFVGLGLRPTTGGAYQQTGPTLSATPGAPVYVDAASAAGGGADGLTPATAYPTLFPGVLRATALLLAAPTASVNVWVKGGSYTIASALPIAAGVNVYGGFGAAFDLASRDLANAPSVWNVNASQTAFQYGDQFNTSLAVVVDGVRITGNGVGAIGADTDGTDPCQLELRSVIVTDMADRGLRLRNLTDSGFDVVLTSCQSSRNGADGLSGVGAFDYSVYNCVFASNVQEGFDLSDLTAETGGVARMRVTSSQFFGNGAQGLDCTMGVPLFPNSASFEIEVRGCAFEGNAQAGCLIDADFELVPAYSADVVVRESFARANIGHGFQFDLDGPLDPNGRLTAFAVGLLATGNGLDGIYISSESREGLTVLSTSAMIGNLGAGLRIEGPAAALGNRSIEATHCLFASNFGGGMISRDVSSSASSSIAYLQPNAFDANTLQTANVSSNSPAALAFVNAPEEYARVSARSGAVLTLTAAPSFSTGAKLELADDGIERTIASIVNTQVTLSAAPAAFGTPGLLAAFAPGAVGVNENYDLAGGSIAIAAGLGGADAGPAGSPVVGRVGVASPEQALVFHPLGSTPEIAALVGNNESVVIEFSKTLNGASANAGTVRARRGANAISITIQTLGAELTLIPPGGGWGAGDFRVELGGLTAGDGTALSGSVVLPFNR
;
A
#
# COMPACT_ATOMS: atom_id res chain seq x y z
N LEU A 1 22.00 23.92 3.57
CA LEU A 1 21.36 22.61 3.66
C LEU A 1 21.86 21.76 2.50
N TYR A 2 22.38 20.57 2.77
CA TYR A 2 22.67 19.58 1.72
C TYR A 2 21.53 18.57 1.69
N PHE A 3 21.35 17.89 0.56
CA PHE A 3 20.34 16.84 0.41
C PHE A 3 21.00 15.55 -0.06
N VAL A 4 20.49 14.42 0.42
CA VAL A 4 20.96 13.09 0.00
C VAL A 4 19.74 12.25 -0.39
N GLY A 5 19.76 11.67 -1.57
CA GLY A 5 18.77 10.69 -2.01
C GLY A 5 19.47 9.38 -2.37
N LEU A 6 18.82 8.25 -2.10
CA LEU A 6 19.23 6.99 -2.70
C LEU A 6 18.79 6.99 -4.16
N GLY A 7 19.60 6.42 -5.04
CA GLY A 7 19.23 6.26 -6.44
C GLY A 7 19.74 4.94 -6.99
N LEU A 8 18.92 4.32 -7.83
CA LEU A 8 19.32 3.17 -8.63
C LEU A 8 19.75 3.64 -10.02
N ARG A 9 20.71 2.92 -10.61
CA ARG A 9 21.02 3.08 -12.02
C ARG A 9 21.31 1.70 -12.62
N PRO A 10 20.98 1.48 -13.90
CA PRO A 10 21.39 0.27 -14.60
C PRO A 10 22.91 0.07 -14.52
N THR A 11 23.36 -1.17 -14.36
CA THR A 11 24.80 -1.51 -14.36
C THR A 11 25.48 -1.18 -15.69
N THR A 12 24.69 -1.11 -16.76
CA THR A 12 25.09 -0.71 -18.12
C THR A 12 25.35 0.79 -18.27
N GLY A 13 25.13 1.61 -17.22
CA GLY A 13 25.23 3.06 -17.24
C GLY A 13 23.89 3.77 -17.45
N GLY A 14 23.78 5.03 -17.02
CA GLY A 14 22.54 5.82 -17.06
C GLY A 14 22.48 6.89 -15.98
N ALA A 15 21.44 7.73 -16.01
CA ALA A 15 21.12 8.62 -14.91
C ALA A 15 20.66 7.82 -13.69
N TYR A 16 20.96 8.30 -12.48
CA TYR A 16 20.36 7.74 -11.28
C TYR A 16 18.87 8.10 -11.24
N GLN A 17 18.03 7.09 -11.08
CA GLN A 17 16.63 7.25 -10.71
C GLN A 17 16.55 7.21 -9.18
N GLN A 18 16.03 8.28 -8.59
CA GLN A 18 15.83 8.35 -7.14
C GLN A 18 14.93 7.20 -6.66
N THR A 19 15.31 6.59 -5.53
CA THR A 19 14.53 5.57 -4.83
C THR A 19 14.32 6.01 -3.38
N GLY A 20 13.08 6.29 -3.00
CA GLY A 20 12.74 6.78 -1.68
C GLY A 20 12.93 8.29 -1.50
N PRO A 21 12.80 8.79 -0.27
CA PRO A 21 12.78 10.23 0.01
C PRO A 21 14.15 10.90 -0.13
N THR A 22 14.11 12.22 -0.35
CA THR A 22 15.28 13.09 -0.24
C THR A 22 15.47 13.47 1.22
N LEU A 23 16.64 13.19 1.78
CA LEU A 23 16.95 13.43 3.19
C LEU A 23 17.77 14.71 3.37
N SER A 24 17.49 15.46 4.43
CA SER A 24 18.23 16.68 4.77
C SER A 24 19.59 16.41 5.41
N ALA A 25 20.60 17.24 5.15
CA ALA A 25 21.89 17.15 5.84
C ALA A 25 22.35 18.54 6.29
N THR A 26 22.56 18.66 7.61
CA THR A 26 23.01 19.89 8.26
C THR A 26 24.45 19.75 8.71
N PRO A 27 25.39 20.45 8.06
CA PRO A 27 26.76 20.59 8.56
C PRO A 27 26.80 21.65 9.67
N GLY A 28 27.55 21.39 10.73
CA GLY A 28 27.72 22.36 11.83
C GLY A 28 28.34 21.74 13.07
N ALA A 29 28.89 22.58 13.95
CA ALA A 29 29.37 22.14 15.25
C ALA A 29 28.18 21.68 16.11
N PRO A 30 28.19 20.45 16.66
CA PRO A 30 27.07 19.92 17.41
C PRO A 30 27.11 20.35 18.88
N VAL A 31 25.96 20.24 19.55
CA VAL A 31 25.85 20.18 21.00
C VAL A 31 25.98 18.73 21.46
N TYR A 32 26.88 18.44 22.40
CA TYR A 32 27.17 17.08 22.86
C TYR A 32 26.35 16.70 24.10
N VAL A 33 25.83 15.47 24.12
CA VAL A 33 25.06 14.89 25.25
C VAL A 33 25.59 13.50 25.59
N ASP A 34 25.96 13.27 26.85
CA ASP A 34 26.50 12.00 27.39
C ASP A 34 25.93 11.75 28.78
N ALA A 35 25.12 10.69 28.95
CA ALA A 35 24.52 10.34 30.24
C ALA A 35 25.55 10.03 31.35
N ALA A 36 26.79 9.70 30.98
CA ALA A 36 27.88 9.44 31.93
C ALA A 36 28.63 10.72 32.37
N SER A 37 28.35 11.88 31.75
CA SER A 37 28.95 13.15 32.16
C SER A 37 28.54 13.50 33.59
N ALA A 38 29.48 14.05 34.36
CA ALA A 38 29.20 14.48 35.72
C ALA A 38 28.16 15.61 35.73
N ALA A 39 27.16 15.53 36.62
CA ALA A 39 26.08 16.51 36.76
C ALA A 39 26.52 17.88 37.33
N GLY A 40 27.80 18.24 37.24
CA GLY A 40 28.36 19.49 37.78
C GLY A 40 28.16 20.71 36.88
N GLY A 41 28.24 21.92 37.45
CA GLY A 41 27.99 23.21 36.79
C GLY A 41 29.00 23.67 35.72
N GLY A 42 29.67 22.74 35.04
CA GLY A 42 30.62 23.00 33.95
C GLY A 42 30.22 22.42 32.60
N ALA A 43 29.05 21.79 32.48
CA ALA A 43 28.55 21.32 31.19
C ALA A 43 28.01 22.49 30.36
N ASP A 44 28.57 22.70 29.17
CA ASP A 44 28.11 23.69 28.19
C ASP A 44 27.71 23.06 26.85
N GLY A 45 28.00 21.77 26.66
CA GLY A 45 27.73 20.98 25.47
C GLY A 45 28.55 21.36 24.25
N LEU A 46 29.59 22.20 24.37
CA LEU A 46 30.39 22.68 23.23
C LEU A 46 31.53 21.74 22.85
N THR A 47 31.91 20.82 23.73
CA THR A 47 32.92 19.79 23.49
C THR A 47 32.45 18.45 24.05
N PRO A 48 33.00 17.30 23.58
CA PRO A 48 32.72 16.00 24.18
C PRO A 48 32.98 15.94 25.69
N ALA A 49 34.01 16.65 26.19
CA ALA A 49 34.36 16.67 27.60
C ALA A 49 33.41 17.52 28.47
N THR A 50 32.67 18.43 27.85
CA THR A 50 31.70 19.32 28.50
C THR A 50 30.26 18.99 28.12
N ALA A 51 30.02 17.77 27.61
CA ALA A 51 28.72 17.29 27.19
C ALA A 51 27.68 17.34 28.31
N TYR A 52 26.43 17.66 27.98
CA TYR A 52 25.35 17.67 28.96
C TYR A 52 25.01 16.25 29.44
N PRO A 53 24.70 16.06 30.73
CA PRO A 53 24.35 14.75 31.30
C PRO A 53 22.93 14.28 30.92
N THR A 54 22.07 15.19 30.45
CA THR A 54 20.68 14.89 30.09
C THR A 54 20.31 15.57 28.77
N LEU A 55 19.29 15.05 28.09
CA LEU A 55 18.88 15.52 26.75
C LEU A 55 18.28 16.94 26.79
N PHE A 56 17.44 17.22 27.78
CA PHE A 56 16.71 18.49 27.90
C PHE A 56 17.62 19.74 27.83
N PRO A 57 18.67 19.89 28.66
CA PRO A 57 19.58 21.04 28.56
C PRO A 57 20.37 21.07 27.24
N GLY A 58 20.68 19.91 26.64
CA GLY A 58 21.31 19.84 25.32
C GLY A 58 20.42 20.39 24.20
N VAL A 59 19.15 19.98 24.19
CA VAL A 59 18.13 20.48 23.24
C VAL A 59 17.90 21.98 23.45
N LEU A 60 17.72 22.43 24.70
CA LEU A 60 17.55 23.87 24.99
C LEU A 60 18.77 24.70 24.55
N ARG A 61 19.98 24.17 24.71
CA ARG A 61 21.20 24.84 24.23
C ARG A 61 21.19 24.96 22.70
N ALA A 62 20.79 23.91 22.00
CA ALA A 62 20.68 23.94 20.54
C ALA A 62 19.63 24.97 20.09
N THR A 63 18.47 25.02 20.74
CA THR A 63 17.44 26.05 20.49
C THR A 63 17.98 27.47 20.73
N ALA A 64 18.74 27.69 21.81
CA ALA A 64 19.34 29.00 22.07
C ALA A 64 20.39 29.40 21.03
N LEU A 65 21.15 28.45 20.48
CA LEU A 65 22.09 28.69 19.38
C LEU A 65 21.36 29.01 18.08
N LEU A 66 20.27 28.30 17.79
CA LEU A 66 19.40 28.56 16.65
C LEU A 66 18.81 29.99 16.72
N LEU A 67 18.35 30.43 17.88
CA LEU A 67 17.85 31.80 18.08
C LEU A 67 18.91 32.88 17.78
N ALA A 68 20.18 32.58 18.00
CA ALA A 68 21.29 33.48 17.66
C ALA A 68 21.62 33.48 16.16
N ALA A 69 21.23 32.44 15.42
CA ALA A 69 21.50 32.26 13.99
C ALA A 69 20.33 31.51 13.29
N PRO A 70 19.17 32.17 13.08
CA PRO A 70 17.89 31.52 12.73
C PRO A 70 17.82 30.96 11.29
N THR A 71 18.91 31.03 10.54
CA THR A 71 19.03 30.49 9.18
C THR A 71 19.87 29.20 9.12
N ALA A 72 20.44 28.76 10.25
CA ALA A 72 21.28 27.58 10.32
C ALA A 72 20.74 26.59 11.35
N SER A 73 20.43 25.37 10.92
CA SER A 73 20.07 24.29 11.82
C SER A 73 21.22 23.93 12.77
N VAL A 74 20.90 23.44 13.96
CA VAL A 74 21.86 23.06 15.00
C VAL A 74 21.72 21.56 15.28
N ASN A 75 22.86 20.86 15.29
CA ASN A 75 22.89 19.43 15.57
C ASN A 75 23.08 19.18 17.07
N VAL A 76 22.42 18.15 17.61
CA VAL A 76 22.64 17.59 18.93
C VAL A 76 23.14 16.16 18.73
N TRP A 77 24.35 15.86 19.18
CA TRP A 77 24.93 14.52 19.11
C TRP A 77 24.81 13.84 20.46
N VAL A 78 24.16 12.67 20.45
CA VAL A 78 23.83 11.91 21.64
C VAL A 78 24.63 10.62 21.63
N LYS A 79 25.41 10.42 22.69
CA LYS A 79 26.17 9.18 22.88
C LYS A 79 25.23 8.00 23.10
N GLY A 80 25.69 6.79 22.79
CA GLY A 80 25.05 5.55 23.21
C GLY A 80 24.93 5.50 24.74
N GLY A 81 23.76 5.11 25.23
CA GLY A 81 23.42 5.14 26.65
C GLY A 81 21.92 5.25 26.90
N SER A 82 21.52 5.21 28.17
CA SER A 82 20.12 5.36 28.60
C SER A 82 19.88 6.76 29.17
N TYR A 83 18.82 7.39 28.71
CA TYR A 83 18.39 8.73 29.09
C TYR A 83 16.95 8.68 29.60
N THR A 84 16.66 9.35 30.71
CA THR A 84 15.30 9.47 31.23
C THR A 84 14.63 10.71 30.65
N ILE A 85 13.44 10.54 30.09
CA ILE A 85 12.57 11.64 29.66
C ILE A 85 11.53 11.87 30.76
N ALA A 86 11.80 12.84 31.63
CA ALA A 86 10.91 13.21 32.72
C ALA A 86 9.84 14.24 32.32
N SER A 87 10.05 14.90 31.19
CA SER A 87 9.14 15.84 30.53
C SER A 87 9.43 15.82 29.04
N ALA A 88 8.44 16.12 28.20
CA ALA A 88 8.62 16.16 26.75
C ALA A 88 9.81 17.05 26.36
N LEU A 89 10.67 16.53 25.46
CA LEU A 89 11.73 17.32 24.85
C LEU A 89 11.13 18.28 23.81
N PRO A 90 11.29 19.61 23.95
CA PRO A 90 10.79 20.56 22.97
C PRO A 90 11.82 20.72 21.85
N ILE A 91 11.63 19.99 20.75
CA ILE A 91 12.54 20.04 19.59
C ILE A 91 11.98 21.03 18.57
N ALA A 92 12.57 22.21 18.53
CA ALA A 92 12.15 23.27 17.62
C ALA A 92 12.65 23.04 16.18
N ALA A 93 11.93 23.62 15.20
CA ALA A 93 12.32 23.61 13.79
C ALA A 93 13.76 24.07 13.59
N GLY A 94 14.60 23.24 12.96
CA GLY A 94 16.04 23.48 12.81
C GLY A 94 16.93 22.92 13.92
N VAL A 95 16.38 22.30 14.97
CA VAL A 95 17.15 21.49 15.91
C VAL A 95 17.10 20.03 15.47
N ASN A 96 18.27 19.43 15.26
CA ASN A 96 18.41 18.09 14.73
C ASN A 96 19.11 17.17 15.75
N VAL A 97 18.49 16.07 16.15
CA VAL A 97 19.02 15.17 17.18
C VAL A 97 19.49 13.85 16.57
N TYR A 98 20.75 13.49 16.81
CA TYR A 98 21.39 12.30 16.25
C TYR A 98 21.91 11.41 17.39
N GLY A 99 21.37 10.21 17.52
CA GLY A 99 21.81 9.18 18.46
C GLY A 99 22.80 8.18 17.84
N GLY A 100 23.40 7.33 18.66
CA GLY A 100 24.27 6.26 18.18
C GLY A 100 25.77 6.52 18.25
N PHE A 101 26.21 7.60 18.91
CA PHE A 101 27.62 7.96 18.96
C PHE A 101 28.40 7.19 20.02
N GLY A 102 29.64 6.80 19.69
CA GLY A 102 30.61 6.32 20.68
C GLY A 102 31.18 7.45 21.53
N ALA A 103 32.09 7.12 22.46
CA ALA A 103 32.70 8.09 23.38
C ALA A 103 33.48 9.23 22.69
N ALA A 104 33.96 9.00 21.47
CA ALA A 104 34.67 9.99 20.67
C ALA A 104 33.74 10.96 19.92
N PHE A 105 32.43 10.69 19.88
CA PHE A 105 31.46 11.44 19.07
C PHE A 105 31.90 11.61 17.61
N ASP A 106 32.44 10.56 17.02
CA ASP A 106 32.89 10.58 15.63
C ASP A 106 31.79 10.04 14.70
N LEU A 107 31.53 10.76 13.60
CA LEU A 107 30.52 10.38 12.62
C LEU A 107 30.92 9.12 11.86
N ALA A 108 32.21 8.91 11.59
CA ALA A 108 32.69 7.74 10.85
C ALA A 108 32.55 6.42 11.62
N SER A 109 32.44 6.51 12.95
CA SER A 109 32.27 5.37 13.86
C SER A 109 30.91 5.36 14.57
N ARG A 110 29.94 6.17 14.12
CA ARG A 110 28.55 6.16 14.61
C ARG A 110 27.91 4.80 14.32
N ASP A 111 27.35 4.16 15.34
CA ASP A 111 26.83 2.79 15.27
C ASP A 111 25.53 2.64 16.09
N LEU A 112 24.40 2.59 15.38
CA LEU A 112 23.07 2.49 15.97
C LEU A 112 22.77 1.12 16.60
N ALA A 113 23.51 0.08 16.18
CA ALA A 113 23.33 -1.28 16.65
C ALA A 113 24.06 -1.47 17.99
N ASN A 114 25.33 -1.07 18.05
CA ASN A 114 26.20 -1.33 19.20
C ASN A 114 26.29 -0.18 20.22
N ALA A 115 25.92 1.04 19.84
CA ALA A 115 25.92 2.20 20.73
C ALA A 115 24.55 2.93 20.76
N PRO A 116 23.42 2.23 21.00
CA PRO A 116 22.10 2.86 20.91
C PRO A 116 21.91 3.96 21.95
N SER A 117 21.34 5.09 21.53
CA SER A 117 20.81 6.11 22.43
C SER A 117 19.36 5.77 22.76
N VAL A 118 19.10 5.43 24.02
CA VAL A 118 17.80 4.92 24.50
C VAL A 118 17.11 5.98 25.36
N TRP A 119 15.92 6.40 24.97
CA TRP A 119 15.07 7.36 25.68
C TRP A 119 13.97 6.59 26.42
N ASN A 120 14.07 6.56 27.74
CA ASN A 120 13.08 5.94 28.63
C ASN A 120 12.07 7.00 29.04
N VAL A 121 10.84 6.87 28.54
CA VAL A 121 9.77 7.85 28.77
C VAL A 121 9.06 7.55 30.08
N ASN A 122 9.04 8.53 30.98
CA ASN A 122 8.36 8.39 32.27
C ASN A 122 6.84 8.29 32.09
N ALA A 123 6.17 7.77 33.13
CA ALA A 123 4.72 7.62 33.15
C ALA A 123 3.98 8.90 32.73
N SER A 124 3.03 8.75 31.82
CA SER A 124 2.19 9.82 31.28
C SER A 124 2.95 10.94 30.56
N GLN A 125 4.23 10.76 30.24
CA GLN A 125 5.02 11.74 29.49
C GLN A 125 5.03 11.40 28.00
N THR A 126 5.26 12.43 27.20
CA THR A 126 5.64 12.29 25.78
C THR A 126 7.16 12.31 25.68
N ALA A 127 7.76 11.56 24.75
CA ALA A 127 9.22 11.58 24.59
C ALA A 127 9.72 12.91 24.03
N PHE A 128 9.14 13.35 22.92
CA PHE A 128 9.40 14.68 22.39
C PHE A 128 8.15 15.28 21.75
N GLN A 129 8.08 16.60 21.86
CA GLN A 129 7.17 17.42 21.10
C GLN A 129 7.98 18.20 20.09
N TYR A 130 7.45 18.32 18.88
CA TYR A 130 8.03 19.15 17.85
C TYR A 130 7.00 20.18 17.40
N GLY A 131 7.48 21.39 17.17
CA GLY A 131 6.66 22.58 17.07
C GLY A 131 7.46 23.80 17.51
N ASP A 132 6.86 24.99 17.42
CA ASP A 132 7.48 26.32 17.58
C ASP A 132 8.32 26.76 16.37
N GLN A 133 7.68 27.57 15.52
CA GLN A 133 8.28 28.13 14.31
C GLN A 133 9.27 29.25 14.67
N PHE A 134 10.57 28.94 14.66
CA PHE A 134 11.58 29.97 14.45
C PHE A 134 11.80 30.24 12.95
N ASN A 135 11.68 29.18 12.13
CA ASN A 135 11.81 29.25 10.68
C ASN A 135 11.16 28.02 10.03
N THR A 136 10.07 28.22 9.29
CA THR A 136 9.28 27.15 8.61
C THR A 136 10.04 26.43 7.49
N SER A 137 11.17 26.98 7.04
CA SER A 137 12.03 26.34 6.04
C SER A 137 13.01 25.32 6.62
N LEU A 138 13.04 25.14 7.94
CA LEU A 138 13.92 24.20 8.62
C LEU A 138 13.11 23.01 9.15
N ALA A 139 13.61 21.81 8.87
CA ALA A 139 13.05 20.57 9.41
C ALA A 139 13.49 20.32 10.87
N VAL A 140 12.70 19.54 11.58
CA VAL A 140 13.12 18.79 12.77
C VAL A 140 13.61 17.42 12.32
N VAL A 141 14.87 17.10 12.59
CA VAL A 141 15.44 15.78 12.27
C VAL A 141 15.68 15.01 13.56
N VAL A 142 15.16 13.79 13.68
CA VAL A 142 15.55 12.84 14.74
C VAL A 142 16.05 11.55 14.09
N ASP A 143 17.27 11.15 14.41
CA ASP A 143 17.96 10.06 13.74
C ASP A 143 18.65 9.12 14.75
N GLY A 144 18.39 7.81 14.64
CA GLY A 144 19.16 6.77 15.31
C GLY A 144 18.92 6.68 16.81
N VAL A 145 17.67 6.88 17.22
CA VAL A 145 17.23 6.90 18.63
C VAL A 145 16.24 5.76 18.87
N ARG A 146 16.35 5.11 20.04
CA ARG A 146 15.34 4.16 20.53
C ARG A 146 14.54 4.81 21.65
N ILE A 147 13.23 4.93 21.46
CA ILE A 147 12.29 5.52 22.41
C ILE A 147 11.44 4.37 22.96
N THR A 148 11.40 4.23 24.28
CA THR A 148 10.59 3.20 24.95
C THR A 148 9.75 3.79 26.07
N GLY A 149 8.46 3.48 26.06
CA GLY A 149 7.52 3.87 27.10
C GLY A 149 7.49 2.91 28.30
N ASN A 150 8.08 1.72 28.19
CA ASN A 150 7.99 0.64 29.19
C ASN A 150 6.54 0.36 29.66
N GLY A 151 5.56 0.55 28.78
CA GLY A 151 4.12 0.42 29.06
C GLY A 151 3.51 1.55 29.89
N VAL A 152 4.25 2.62 30.20
CA VAL A 152 3.79 3.73 31.04
C VAL A 152 3.94 5.12 30.40
N GLY A 153 4.93 5.31 29.54
CA GLY A 153 5.10 6.54 28.75
C GLY A 153 3.93 6.70 27.76
N ALA A 154 3.37 7.89 27.65
CA ALA A 154 2.15 8.10 26.87
C ALA A 154 2.43 8.01 25.37
N ILE A 155 3.28 8.89 24.84
CA ILE A 155 3.47 9.07 23.40
C ILE A 155 4.96 9.17 23.05
N GLY A 156 5.38 8.57 21.94
CA GLY A 156 6.77 8.68 21.46
C GLY A 156 7.08 10.05 20.86
N ALA A 157 6.36 10.43 19.81
CA ALA A 157 6.45 11.75 19.17
C ALA A 157 5.08 12.39 19.11
N ASP A 158 4.98 13.68 19.41
CA ASP A 158 3.72 14.40 19.37
C ASP A 158 3.90 15.74 18.65
N THR A 159 2.93 16.10 17.81
CA THR A 159 2.64 17.49 17.47
C THR A 159 1.17 17.76 17.75
N ASP A 160 0.93 18.84 18.48
CA ASP A 160 -0.40 19.34 18.86
C ASP A 160 -0.50 20.80 18.45
N GLY A 161 -0.25 21.06 17.18
CA GLY A 161 0.18 22.38 16.72
C GLY A 161 -0.76 23.08 15.76
N THR A 162 -0.88 24.39 15.95
CA THR A 162 -1.17 25.37 14.89
C THR A 162 0.09 25.78 14.11
N ASP A 163 1.24 25.20 14.45
CA ASP A 163 2.55 25.68 14.03
C ASP A 163 3.30 24.56 13.28
N PRO A 164 2.84 24.20 12.07
CA PRO A 164 3.40 23.11 11.27
C PRO A 164 4.89 23.34 10.95
N CYS A 165 5.70 22.29 11.03
CA CYS A 165 7.08 22.28 10.55
C CYS A 165 7.48 20.90 10.05
N GLN A 166 8.35 20.85 9.03
CA GLN A 166 8.79 19.59 8.42
C GLN A 166 9.39 18.65 9.48
N LEU A 167 8.98 17.39 9.46
CA LEU A 167 9.49 16.35 10.34
C LEU A 167 10.24 15.30 9.53
N GLU A 168 11.43 14.94 9.98
CA GLU A 168 12.20 13.87 9.39
C GLU A 168 12.72 12.89 10.46
N LEU A 169 12.20 11.67 10.44
CA LEU A 169 12.60 10.59 11.34
C LEU A 169 13.40 9.53 10.57
N ARG A 170 14.57 9.18 11.10
CA ARG A 170 15.48 8.21 10.47
C ARG A 170 15.93 7.17 11.47
N SER A 171 15.76 5.89 11.17
CA SER A 171 16.22 4.82 12.08
C SER A 171 15.74 5.02 13.54
N VAL A 172 14.55 5.60 13.71
CA VAL A 172 13.93 5.81 15.02
C VAL A 172 13.08 4.59 15.36
N ILE A 173 13.26 4.04 16.56
CA ILE A 173 12.48 2.91 17.05
C ILE A 173 11.62 3.41 18.22
N VAL A 174 10.31 3.38 18.08
CA VAL A 174 9.35 3.71 19.14
C VAL A 174 8.63 2.45 19.57
N THR A 175 8.67 2.17 20.88
CA THR A 175 8.15 0.91 21.42
C THR A 175 7.48 1.08 22.77
N ASP A 176 6.52 0.19 23.04
CA ASP A 176 5.97 -0.03 24.37
C ASP A 176 5.42 1.28 25.00
N MET A 177 4.82 2.16 24.17
CA MET A 177 4.05 3.32 24.66
C MET A 177 2.69 2.87 25.19
N ALA A 178 2.17 3.54 26.20
CA ALA A 178 0.86 3.30 26.77
C ALA A 178 -0.29 3.81 25.89
N ASP A 179 -0.02 4.80 25.03
CA ASP A 179 -0.93 5.29 23.99
C ASP A 179 -0.25 5.11 22.61
N ARG A 180 0.08 6.17 21.89
CA ARG A 180 0.55 6.11 20.50
C ARG A 180 2.07 6.11 20.38
N GLY A 181 2.56 5.47 19.31
CA GLY A 181 3.96 5.63 18.92
C GLY A 181 4.24 7.07 18.46
N LEU A 182 3.52 7.51 17.43
CA LEU A 182 3.59 8.88 16.91
C LEU A 182 2.16 9.44 16.81
N ARG A 183 1.95 10.68 17.25
CA ARG A 183 0.69 11.40 17.07
C ARG A 183 0.94 12.73 16.39
N LEU A 184 0.48 12.86 15.14
CA LEU A 184 0.71 14.04 14.32
C LEU A 184 -0.62 14.74 14.04
N ARG A 185 -0.79 15.94 14.58
CA ARG A 185 -1.96 16.79 14.33
C ARG A 185 -1.55 18.13 13.75
N ASN A 186 -2.11 18.47 12.60
CA ASN A 186 -2.02 19.78 11.98
C ASN A 186 -3.40 20.43 11.98
N LEU A 187 -3.58 21.46 12.81
CA LEU A 187 -4.84 22.19 12.92
C LEU A 187 -4.93 23.39 11.96
N THR A 188 -3.99 23.50 11.02
CA THR A 188 -3.92 24.58 10.04
C THR A 188 -4.06 24.07 8.61
N ASP A 189 -4.27 25.00 7.69
CA ASP A 189 -4.28 24.75 6.25
C ASP A 189 -2.87 24.78 5.61
N SER A 190 -1.82 24.87 6.44
CA SER A 190 -0.42 24.85 5.96
C SER A 190 0.14 23.44 6.13
N GLY A 191 0.18 22.70 5.03
CA GLY A 191 0.78 21.39 4.90
C GLY A 191 2.29 21.42 5.04
N PHE A 192 2.83 20.29 5.45
CA PHE A 192 4.27 20.11 5.61
C PHE A 192 4.67 18.66 5.43
N ASP A 193 5.95 18.47 5.09
CA ASP A 193 6.50 17.16 4.83
C ASP A 193 6.74 16.37 6.12
N VAL A 194 6.32 15.11 6.10
CA VAL A 194 6.62 14.11 7.13
C VAL A 194 7.36 12.95 6.47
N VAL A 195 8.65 12.86 6.74
CA VAL A 195 9.55 11.84 6.16
C VAL A 195 9.91 10.82 7.23
N LEU A 196 9.58 9.55 6.99
CA LEU A 196 9.99 8.43 7.83
C LEU A 196 10.84 7.46 7.00
N THR A 197 12.06 7.19 7.44
CA THR A 197 12.93 6.20 6.78
C THR A 197 13.53 5.23 7.77
N SER A 198 13.38 3.93 7.49
CA SER A 198 13.93 2.85 8.34
C SER A 198 13.48 2.93 9.80
N CYS A 199 12.30 3.48 10.05
CA CYS A 199 11.74 3.63 11.39
C CYS A 199 10.90 2.42 11.80
N GLN A 200 10.72 2.25 13.10
CA GLN A 200 9.85 1.24 13.67
C GLN A 200 8.92 1.87 14.71
N SER A 201 7.63 1.55 14.66
CA SER A 201 6.66 1.86 15.71
C SER A 201 5.88 0.60 16.08
N SER A 202 6.10 0.05 17.27
CA SER A 202 5.54 -1.26 17.61
C SER A 202 5.23 -1.48 19.08
N ARG A 203 4.24 -2.35 19.37
CA ARG A 203 3.77 -2.68 20.73
C ARG A 203 3.27 -1.47 21.51
N ASN A 204 2.68 -0.50 20.82
CA ASN A 204 2.06 0.66 21.47
C ASN A 204 0.61 0.36 21.86
N GLY A 205 0.12 1.03 22.91
CA GLY A 205 -1.22 0.85 23.50
C GLY A 205 -2.37 1.38 22.65
N ALA A 206 -2.07 2.14 21.61
CA ALA A 206 -2.97 2.56 20.53
C ALA A 206 -2.22 2.41 19.19
N ASP A 207 -2.22 3.43 18.34
CA ASP A 207 -1.73 3.38 16.96
C ASP A 207 -0.20 3.44 16.90
N GLY A 208 0.38 2.82 15.87
CA GLY A 208 1.80 3.00 15.58
C GLY A 208 2.11 4.46 15.18
N LEU A 209 1.30 5.02 14.29
CA LEU A 209 1.28 6.43 13.90
C LEU A 209 -0.18 6.84 13.67
N SER A 210 -0.62 7.96 14.25
CA SER A 210 -1.90 8.59 13.92
C SER A 210 -1.68 9.98 13.32
N GLY A 211 -2.29 10.30 12.18
CA GLY A 211 -2.17 11.58 11.48
C GLY A 211 -3.52 12.23 11.21
N VAL A 212 -3.65 13.53 11.52
CA VAL A 212 -4.86 14.32 11.26
C VAL A 212 -4.49 15.72 10.77
N GLY A 213 -4.93 16.09 9.57
CA GLY A 213 -4.73 17.41 8.95
C GLY A 213 -3.85 17.39 7.71
N ALA A 214 -3.31 18.55 7.34
CA ALA A 214 -2.56 18.72 6.10
C ALA A 214 -1.10 18.26 6.20
N PHE A 215 -0.76 17.21 5.45
CA PHE A 215 0.58 16.61 5.44
C PHE A 215 0.95 16.02 4.08
N ASP A 216 2.23 16.04 3.77
CA ASP A 216 2.82 15.25 2.69
C ASP A 216 3.71 14.14 3.29
N TYR A 217 3.22 12.90 3.29
CA TYR A 217 3.90 11.75 3.87
C TYR A 217 4.83 11.06 2.86
N SER A 218 6.07 10.85 3.27
CA SER A 218 7.03 9.97 2.58
C SER A 218 7.58 8.93 3.54
N VAL A 219 6.99 7.73 3.51
CA VAL A 219 7.32 6.61 4.40
C VAL A 219 8.05 5.52 3.62
N TYR A 220 9.27 5.21 4.03
CA TYR A 220 10.14 4.28 3.31
C TYR A 220 10.79 3.26 4.26
N ASN A 221 10.66 1.98 3.94
CA ASN A 221 11.31 0.89 4.67
C ASN A 221 11.00 0.90 6.19
N CYS A 222 9.76 1.22 6.56
CA CYS A 222 9.35 1.32 7.96
C CYS A 222 8.58 0.07 8.43
N VAL A 223 8.51 -0.11 9.75
CA VAL A 223 7.80 -1.24 10.38
C VAL A 223 6.77 -0.72 11.39
N PHE A 224 5.51 -1.10 11.20
CA PHE A 224 4.41 -0.80 12.11
C PHE A 224 3.77 -2.10 12.59
N ALA A 225 3.98 -2.45 13.84
CA ALA A 225 3.76 -3.83 14.26
C ALA A 225 3.21 -4.00 15.67
N SER A 226 2.27 -4.95 15.82
CA SER A 226 1.74 -5.36 17.12
C SER A 226 1.22 -4.19 17.96
N ASN A 227 0.73 -3.14 17.32
CA ASN A 227 0.04 -2.04 17.97
C ASN A 227 -1.38 -2.50 18.34
N VAL A 228 -1.94 -1.96 19.43
CA VAL A 228 -3.27 -2.37 19.91
C VAL A 228 -4.39 -1.96 18.95
N GLN A 229 -4.19 -0.88 18.19
CA GLN A 229 -5.10 -0.41 17.15
C GLN A 229 -4.41 -0.52 15.78
N GLU A 230 -4.32 0.55 14.99
CA GLU A 230 -3.75 0.53 13.64
C GLU A 230 -2.22 0.58 13.65
N GLY A 231 -1.61 0.09 12.56
CA GLY A 231 -0.19 0.30 12.31
C GLY A 231 0.11 1.76 11.97
N PHE A 232 -0.59 2.28 10.97
CA PHE A 232 -0.52 3.67 10.52
C PHE A 232 -1.93 4.12 10.14
N ASP A 233 -2.48 5.04 10.92
CA ASP A 233 -3.79 5.65 10.73
C ASP A 233 -3.64 7.11 10.28
N LEU A 234 -4.24 7.46 9.15
CA LEU A 234 -4.55 8.82 8.74
C LEU A 234 -6.06 9.01 8.81
N SER A 235 -6.54 9.32 10.02
CA SER A 235 -7.99 9.46 10.25
C SER A 235 -8.60 10.59 9.43
N ASP A 236 -7.80 11.60 9.07
CA ASP A 236 -8.15 12.65 8.09
C ASP A 236 -6.87 13.21 7.46
N LEU A 237 -6.44 12.65 6.33
CA LEU A 237 -5.49 13.33 5.46
C LEU A 237 -6.25 14.44 4.73
N THR A 238 -5.93 15.70 5.02
CA THR A 238 -6.53 16.84 4.31
C THR A 238 -5.50 17.48 3.38
N ALA A 239 -5.93 18.04 2.26
CA ALA A 239 -5.07 18.87 1.43
C ALA A 239 -5.14 20.34 1.84
N GLU A 240 -4.06 21.08 1.62
CA GLU A 240 -4.10 22.55 1.70
C GLU A 240 -5.14 23.10 0.70
N THR A 241 -5.73 24.26 0.98
CA THR A 241 -6.61 24.95 0.03
C THR A 241 -5.94 25.13 -1.35
N GLY A 242 -6.53 24.52 -2.39
CA GLY A 242 -6.00 24.56 -3.76
C GLY A 242 -4.73 23.74 -3.97
N GLY A 243 -4.27 23.04 -2.93
CA GLY A 243 -3.05 22.25 -2.90
C GLY A 243 -3.31 20.77 -3.18
N VAL A 244 -2.24 20.00 -2.95
CA VAL A 244 -2.24 18.55 -3.12
C VAL A 244 -1.69 17.90 -1.87
N ALA A 245 -2.47 17.04 -1.20
CA ALA A 245 -1.97 16.18 -0.14
C ALA A 245 -1.44 14.87 -0.71
N ARG A 246 -0.32 14.40 -0.16
CA ARG A 246 0.36 13.21 -0.66
C ARG A 246 0.60 12.19 0.43
N MET A 247 0.36 10.93 0.12
CA MET A 247 0.87 9.81 0.90
C MET A 247 1.64 8.86 0.00
N ARG A 248 2.94 8.69 0.28
CA ARG A 248 3.77 7.67 -0.38
C ARG A 248 4.31 6.71 0.66
N VAL A 249 3.84 5.47 0.64
CA VAL A 249 4.31 4.39 1.51
C VAL A 249 4.99 3.33 0.66
N THR A 250 6.30 3.16 0.85
CA THR A 250 7.11 2.26 0.04
C THR A 250 7.88 1.27 0.91
N SER A 251 7.89 0.00 0.51
CA SER A 251 8.72 -1.06 1.10
C SER A 251 8.55 -1.21 2.62
N SER A 252 7.35 -0.93 3.14
CA SER A 252 7.06 -0.92 4.58
C SER A 252 6.25 -2.14 5.00
N GLN A 253 6.32 -2.49 6.28
CA GLN A 253 5.69 -3.70 6.83
C GLN A 253 4.69 -3.35 7.92
N PHE A 254 3.52 -3.96 7.86
CA PHE A 254 2.39 -3.75 8.75
C PHE A 254 1.89 -5.10 9.25
N PHE A 255 2.22 -5.48 10.48
CA PHE A 255 1.92 -6.84 10.94
C PHE A 255 1.39 -6.94 12.37
N GLY A 256 0.38 -7.80 12.53
CA GLY A 256 -0.19 -8.15 13.83
C GLY A 256 -0.83 -6.98 14.59
N ASN A 257 -1.25 -5.92 13.90
CA ASN A 257 -1.93 -4.80 14.54
C ASN A 257 -3.38 -5.17 14.91
N GLY A 258 -3.91 -4.61 16.00
CA GLY A 258 -5.23 -4.92 16.53
C GLY A 258 -6.40 -4.30 15.75
N ALA A 259 -6.11 -3.50 14.73
CA ALA A 259 -7.04 -2.99 13.74
C ALA A 259 -6.45 -3.14 12.32
N GLN A 260 -6.42 -2.07 11.52
CA GLN A 260 -5.88 -2.03 10.17
C GLN A 260 -4.35 -2.04 10.18
N GLY A 261 -3.73 -2.54 9.11
CA GLY A 261 -2.30 -2.31 8.89
C GLY A 261 -2.01 -0.85 8.56
N LEU A 262 -2.54 -0.40 7.42
CA LEU A 262 -2.58 1.00 6.98
C LEU A 262 -4.04 1.42 6.82
N ASP A 263 -4.39 2.57 7.37
CA ASP A 263 -5.67 3.26 7.19
C ASP A 263 -5.40 4.67 6.66
N CYS A 264 -5.98 5.00 5.52
CA CYS A 264 -5.83 6.31 4.89
C CYS A 264 -7.19 6.85 4.48
N THR A 265 -7.75 7.70 5.32
CA THR A 265 -8.96 8.47 5.03
C THR A 265 -8.59 9.81 4.42
N MET A 266 -9.05 10.06 3.19
CA MET A 266 -8.91 11.35 2.51
C MET A 266 -10.08 12.25 2.94
N GLY A 267 -9.82 13.08 3.96
CA GLY A 267 -10.84 13.90 4.58
C GLY A 267 -10.97 15.31 4.01
N VAL A 268 -11.91 16.07 4.56
CA VAL A 268 -12.24 17.44 4.12
C VAL A 268 -11.92 18.46 5.23
N PRO A 269 -11.19 19.55 4.95
CA PRO A 269 -10.97 20.61 5.93
C PRO A 269 -12.24 21.40 6.23
N LEU A 270 -12.27 22.10 7.37
CA LEU A 270 -13.42 22.91 7.82
C LEU A 270 -13.91 23.98 6.81
N PHE A 271 -13.06 24.43 5.88
CA PHE A 271 -13.39 25.42 4.85
C PHE A 271 -13.07 24.88 3.44
N PRO A 272 -13.96 24.09 2.85
CA PRO A 272 -13.67 23.40 1.59
C PRO A 272 -13.58 24.38 0.41
N ASN A 273 -12.51 24.23 -0.38
CA ASN A 273 -12.34 24.84 -1.70
C ASN A 273 -12.09 23.71 -2.73
N SER A 274 -11.18 23.86 -3.70
CA SER A 274 -10.68 22.75 -4.53
C SER A 274 -9.43 22.15 -3.89
N ALA A 275 -9.21 20.85 -4.00
CA ALA A 275 -7.94 20.22 -3.63
C ALA A 275 -7.76 18.88 -4.33
N SER A 276 -6.57 18.29 -4.24
CA SER A 276 -6.38 16.92 -4.71
C SER A 276 -5.55 16.04 -3.79
N PHE A 277 -5.70 14.73 -3.94
CA PHE A 277 -4.91 13.71 -3.25
C PHE A 277 -4.06 12.90 -4.23
N GLU A 278 -2.83 12.62 -3.87
CA GLU A 278 -1.97 11.63 -4.56
C GLU A 278 -1.56 10.55 -3.55
N ILE A 279 -2.13 9.36 -3.70
CA ILE A 279 -1.93 8.23 -2.79
C ILE A 279 -1.17 7.11 -3.51
N GLU A 280 0.02 6.77 -3.02
CA GLU A 280 0.83 5.67 -3.54
C GLU A 280 1.24 4.70 -2.42
N VAL A 281 0.85 3.43 -2.56
CA VAL A 281 1.31 2.33 -1.72
C VAL A 281 2.05 1.33 -2.59
N ARG A 282 3.33 1.08 -2.27
CA ARG A 282 4.21 0.27 -3.11
C ARG A 282 5.05 -0.72 -2.30
N GLY A 283 5.08 -1.98 -2.73
CA GLY A 283 6.02 -2.94 -2.14
C GLY A 283 5.81 -3.22 -0.67
N CYS A 284 4.59 -3.03 -0.16
CA CYS A 284 4.30 -3.15 1.26
C CYS A 284 3.77 -4.54 1.61
N ALA A 285 4.00 -4.93 2.87
CA ALA A 285 3.58 -6.19 3.44
C ALA A 285 2.51 -5.95 4.52
N PHE A 286 1.33 -6.58 4.39
CA PHE A 286 0.22 -6.45 5.33
C PHE A 286 -0.17 -7.83 5.88
N GLU A 287 0.20 -8.13 7.12
CA GLU A 287 0.17 -9.50 7.64
C GLU A 287 -0.52 -9.65 8.99
N GLY A 288 -1.56 -10.48 9.05
CA GLY A 288 -2.14 -10.87 10.34
C GLY A 288 -2.75 -9.71 11.13
N ASN A 289 -3.16 -8.62 10.47
CA ASN A 289 -3.88 -7.52 11.12
C ASN A 289 -5.32 -7.96 11.43
N ALA A 290 -5.93 -7.38 12.48
CA ALA A 290 -7.24 -7.81 12.94
C ALA A 290 -8.41 -7.25 12.11
N GLN A 291 -8.16 -6.26 11.25
CA GLN A 291 -9.10 -5.77 10.24
C GLN A 291 -8.47 -5.86 8.83
N ALA A 292 -8.64 -4.85 7.98
CA ALA A 292 -8.05 -4.82 6.66
C ALA A 292 -6.51 -4.72 6.73
N GLY A 293 -5.82 -5.31 5.76
CA GLY A 293 -4.39 -5.08 5.60
C GLY A 293 -4.11 -3.61 5.26
N CYS A 294 -4.75 -3.12 4.21
CA CYS A 294 -4.65 -1.75 3.72
C CYS A 294 -6.05 -1.22 3.40
N LEU A 295 -6.44 -0.11 4.03
CA LEU A 295 -7.66 0.65 3.76
C LEU A 295 -7.29 2.00 3.13
N ILE A 296 -7.84 2.28 1.96
CA ILE A 296 -7.85 3.61 1.35
C ILE A 296 -9.30 4.06 1.26
N ASP A 297 -9.62 5.18 1.88
CA ASP A 297 -10.97 5.71 2.03
C ASP A 297 -11.05 7.15 1.49
N ALA A 298 -12.09 7.45 0.73
CA ALA A 298 -12.30 8.69 -0.01
C ALA A 298 -13.53 9.45 0.48
N ASP A 299 -13.43 10.08 1.65
CA ASP A 299 -14.53 10.81 2.29
C ASP A 299 -14.58 12.29 1.85
N PHE A 300 -14.77 12.55 0.55
CA PHE A 300 -14.87 13.92 0.00
C PHE A 300 -15.92 14.09 -1.11
N GLU A 301 -16.81 13.13 -1.28
CA GLU A 301 -17.79 13.07 -2.36
C GLU A 301 -18.73 14.28 -2.44
N LEU A 302 -19.02 14.91 -1.30
CA LEU A 302 -19.89 16.09 -1.20
C LEU A 302 -19.17 17.41 -1.47
N VAL A 303 -17.86 17.39 -1.72
CA VAL A 303 -17.04 18.61 -1.88
C VAL A 303 -16.74 18.90 -3.35
N PRO A 304 -17.14 20.08 -3.85
CA PRO A 304 -16.83 20.46 -5.23
C PRO A 304 -15.33 20.55 -5.52
N ALA A 305 -14.95 20.24 -6.75
CA ALA A 305 -13.60 20.36 -7.28
C ALA A 305 -12.51 19.60 -6.51
N TYR A 306 -12.87 18.58 -5.74
CA TYR A 306 -11.93 17.64 -5.13
C TYR A 306 -11.59 16.50 -6.11
N SER A 307 -10.36 16.02 -6.05
CA SER A 307 -9.90 14.91 -6.89
C SER A 307 -8.91 14.02 -6.15
N ALA A 308 -8.77 12.77 -6.57
CA ALA A 308 -7.75 11.88 -6.04
C ALA A 308 -7.17 10.98 -7.14
N ASP A 309 -5.88 10.69 -7.02
CA ASP A 309 -5.19 9.64 -7.77
C ASP A 309 -4.64 8.59 -6.80
N VAL A 310 -5.16 7.38 -6.88
CA VAL A 310 -4.84 6.26 -6.00
C VAL A 310 -4.12 5.17 -6.78
N VAL A 311 -2.88 4.87 -6.38
CA VAL A 311 -2.07 3.79 -6.96
C VAL A 311 -1.59 2.84 -5.88
N VAL A 312 -2.02 1.58 -5.94
CA VAL A 312 -1.56 0.52 -5.03
C VAL A 312 -0.88 -0.56 -5.84
N ARG A 313 0.41 -0.82 -5.57
CA ARG A 313 1.20 -1.70 -6.45
C ARG A 313 2.20 -2.58 -5.73
N GLU A 314 2.49 -3.71 -6.35
CA GLU A 314 3.59 -4.61 -5.97
C GLU A 314 3.57 -5.01 -4.47
N SER A 315 2.40 -5.02 -3.85
CA SER A 315 2.21 -5.21 -2.41
C SER A 315 1.47 -6.51 -2.13
N PHE A 316 1.64 -7.08 -0.94
CA PHE A 316 0.91 -8.27 -0.54
C PHE A 316 0.18 -8.11 0.79
N ALA A 317 -0.95 -8.80 0.89
CA ALA A 317 -1.76 -8.88 2.09
C ALA A 317 -2.09 -10.35 2.39
N ARG A 318 -1.69 -10.84 3.57
CA ARG A 318 -1.95 -12.22 3.97
C ARG A 318 -2.44 -12.38 5.39
N ALA A 319 -3.29 -13.38 5.59
CA ALA A 319 -3.78 -13.81 6.90
C ALA A 319 -4.41 -12.70 7.76
N ASN A 320 -4.82 -11.58 7.17
CA ASN A 320 -5.56 -10.55 7.89
C ASN A 320 -6.94 -11.10 8.25
N ILE A 321 -7.50 -10.75 9.41
CA ILE A 321 -8.83 -11.21 9.81
C ILE A 321 -9.90 -10.55 8.93
N GLY A 322 -9.69 -9.31 8.50
CA GLY A 322 -10.54 -8.60 7.55
C GLY A 322 -10.17 -8.85 6.08
N HIS A 323 -10.33 -7.82 5.26
CA HIS A 323 -9.94 -7.84 3.85
C HIS A 323 -8.42 -7.79 3.68
N GLY A 324 -7.90 -8.26 2.54
CA GLY A 324 -6.51 -8.00 2.19
C GLY A 324 -6.28 -6.52 1.91
N PHE A 325 -6.95 -6.03 0.87
CA PHE A 325 -7.02 -4.62 0.50
C PHE A 325 -8.48 -4.18 0.48
N GLN A 326 -8.76 -3.01 1.03
CA GLN A 326 -10.07 -2.38 1.06
C GLN A 326 -9.93 -0.99 0.43
N PHE A 327 -10.67 -0.72 -0.64
CA PHE A 327 -10.74 0.61 -1.24
C PHE A 327 -12.17 1.10 -1.17
N ASP A 328 -12.41 2.07 -0.30
CA ASP A 328 -13.66 2.81 -0.24
C ASP A 328 -13.51 4.06 -1.12
N LEU A 329 -14.07 4.00 -2.32
CA LEU A 329 -13.74 4.93 -3.41
C LEU A 329 -14.94 5.81 -3.73
N ASP A 330 -15.42 6.51 -2.72
CA ASP A 330 -16.42 7.54 -2.85
C ASP A 330 -15.93 8.70 -3.72
N GLY A 331 -16.34 8.68 -4.98
CA GLY A 331 -15.98 9.67 -5.98
C GLY A 331 -16.73 11.01 -5.82
N PRO A 332 -16.13 12.13 -6.25
CA PRO A 332 -16.73 13.45 -6.13
C PRO A 332 -18.04 13.54 -6.95
N LEU A 333 -19.12 14.02 -6.33
CA LEU A 333 -20.40 14.27 -7.00
C LEU A 333 -20.31 15.44 -7.99
N ASP A 334 -19.32 16.32 -7.85
CA ASP A 334 -19.03 17.39 -8.81
C ASP A 334 -18.46 16.80 -10.12
N PRO A 335 -19.05 17.10 -11.29
CA PRO A 335 -18.51 16.67 -12.58
C PRO A 335 -17.08 17.15 -12.85
N ASN A 336 -16.63 18.24 -12.21
CA ASN A 336 -15.26 18.77 -12.36
C ASN A 336 -14.23 18.06 -11.45
N GLY A 337 -14.70 17.30 -10.46
CA GLY A 337 -13.84 16.44 -9.64
C GLY A 337 -13.61 15.08 -10.30
N ARG A 338 -12.54 14.40 -9.90
CA ARG A 338 -12.20 13.07 -10.41
C ARG A 338 -11.53 12.20 -9.34
N LEU A 339 -11.93 10.93 -9.25
CA LEU A 339 -11.18 9.91 -8.51
C LEU A 339 -10.68 8.85 -9.50
N THR A 340 -9.37 8.65 -9.58
CA THR A 340 -8.72 7.55 -10.33
C THR A 340 -8.15 6.52 -9.35
N ALA A 341 -8.28 5.25 -9.71
CA ALA A 341 -7.76 4.15 -8.91
C ALA A 341 -7.16 3.06 -9.80
N PHE A 342 -5.90 2.74 -9.55
CA PHE A 342 -5.15 1.71 -10.26
C PHE A 342 -4.41 0.78 -9.29
N ALA A 343 -4.64 -0.52 -9.45
CA ALA A 343 -3.98 -1.55 -8.68
C ALA A 343 -3.19 -2.49 -9.59
N VAL A 344 -1.93 -2.78 -9.28
CA VAL A 344 -1.11 -3.68 -10.11
C VAL A 344 -0.11 -4.51 -9.33
N GLY A 345 0.04 -5.79 -9.66
CA GLY A 345 1.05 -6.62 -9.01
C GLY A 345 0.70 -6.97 -7.57
N LEU A 346 -0.58 -7.02 -7.20
CA LEU A 346 -1.01 -7.32 -5.83
C LEU A 346 -1.07 -8.83 -5.58
N LEU A 347 -0.79 -9.24 -4.35
CA LEU A 347 -1.03 -10.60 -3.87
C LEU A 347 -1.91 -10.54 -2.62
N ALA A 348 -3.13 -11.06 -2.68
CA ALA A 348 -4.02 -11.16 -1.53
C ALA A 348 -4.33 -12.62 -1.23
N THR A 349 -3.85 -13.14 -0.10
CA THR A 349 -3.88 -14.58 0.18
C THR A 349 -4.35 -14.93 1.59
N GLY A 350 -5.29 -15.87 1.69
CA GLY A 350 -5.74 -16.41 2.97
C GLY A 350 -6.32 -15.38 3.95
N ASN A 351 -6.84 -14.24 3.47
CA ASN A 351 -7.49 -13.25 4.32
C ASN A 351 -8.87 -13.76 4.80
N GLY A 352 -9.32 -13.26 5.94
CA GLY A 352 -10.54 -13.70 6.62
C GLY A 352 -11.83 -13.23 5.96
N LEU A 353 -11.76 -12.16 5.16
CA LEU A 353 -12.81 -11.69 4.25
C LEU A 353 -12.31 -11.76 2.80
N ASP A 354 -12.66 -10.79 1.95
CA ASP A 354 -12.25 -10.76 0.55
C ASP A 354 -10.75 -10.43 0.38
N GLY A 355 -10.15 -10.90 -0.71
CA GLY A 355 -8.77 -10.52 -1.06
C GLY A 355 -8.66 -9.03 -1.34
N ILE A 356 -9.53 -8.53 -2.21
CA ILE A 356 -9.72 -7.12 -2.51
C ILE A 356 -11.21 -6.80 -2.40
N TYR A 357 -11.56 -5.80 -1.61
CA TYR A 357 -12.91 -5.25 -1.47
C TYR A 357 -12.94 -3.82 -1.96
N ILE A 358 -13.93 -3.50 -2.80
CA ILE A 358 -14.12 -2.16 -3.36
C ILE A 358 -15.57 -1.73 -3.16
N SER A 359 -15.76 -0.58 -2.51
CA SER A 359 -17.03 0.12 -2.34
C SER A 359 -16.96 1.52 -2.98
N SER A 360 -18.14 2.10 -3.22
CA SER A 360 -18.34 3.42 -3.82
C SER A 360 -19.85 3.70 -3.86
N GLU A 361 -20.32 4.59 -3.01
CA GLU A 361 -21.71 4.94 -2.77
C GLU A 361 -22.15 6.16 -3.59
N SER A 362 -21.18 6.84 -4.19
CA SER A 362 -21.34 8.16 -4.80
C SER A 362 -21.26 8.12 -6.33
N ARG A 363 -20.25 8.73 -6.95
CA ARG A 363 -20.20 8.86 -8.42
C ARG A 363 -19.65 7.62 -9.10
N GLU A 364 -20.19 7.31 -10.29
CA GLU A 364 -19.64 6.29 -11.18
C GLU A 364 -18.15 6.55 -11.52
N GLY A 365 -17.40 5.47 -11.74
CA GLY A 365 -16.02 5.56 -12.18
C GLY A 365 -15.42 4.21 -12.53
N LEU A 366 -14.14 4.22 -12.91
CA LEU A 366 -13.38 3.02 -13.27
C LEU A 366 -12.25 2.78 -12.27
N THR A 367 -12.12 1.53 -11.83
CA THR A 367 -10.91 1.01 -11.19
C THR A 367 -10.30 -0.07 -12.08
N VAL A 368 -8.99 0.02 -12.33
CA VAL A 368 -8.28 -1.00 -13.10
C VAL A 368 -7.39 -1.82 -12.17
N LEU A 369 -7.57 -3.13 -12.18
CA LEU A 369 -6.74 -4.11 -11.48
C LEU A 369 -5.97 -4.93 -12.52
N SER A 370 -4.64 -4.89 -12.48
CA SER A 370 -3.80 -5.66 -13.41
C SER A 370 -2.83 -6.58 -12.68
N THR A 371 -2.46 -7.70 -13.33
CA THR A 371 -1.28 -8.50 -12.94
C THR A 371 -1.31 -8.89 -11.46
N SER A 372 -2.47 -9.27 -10.93
CA SER A 372 -2.68 -9.48 -9.49
C SER A 372 -3.19 -10.88 -9.20
N ALA A 373 -2.94 -11.39 -8.00
CA ALA A 373 -3.36 -12.72 -7.59
C ALA A 373 -4.15 -12.66 -6.28
N MET A 374 -5.31 -13.30 -6.27
CA MET A 374 -6.19 -13.41 -5.11
C MET A 374 -6.47 -14.88 -4.86
N ILE A 375 -5.92 -15.41 -3.77
CA ILE A 375 -5.75 -16.84 -3.54
C ILE A 375 -6.30 -17.25 -2.18
N GLY A 376 -7.23 -18.20 -2.14
CA GLY A 376 -7.68 -18.86 -0.92
C GLY A 376 -8.25 -17.92 0.15
N ASN A 377 -8.70 -16.71 -0.23
CA ASN A 377 -9.37 -15.81 0.70
C ASN A 377 -10.69 -16.44 1.15
N LEU A 378 -11.08 -16.23 2.41
CA LEU A 378 -12.30 -16.82 2.96
C LEU A 378 -13.57 -16.15 2.41
N GLY A 379 -13.47 -14.89 1.97
CA GLY A 379 -14.41 -14.22 1.10
C GLY A 379 -14.11 -14.48 -0.39
N ALA A 380 -14.54 -13.56 -1.25
CA ALA A 380 -14.20 -13.57 -2.65
C ALA A 380 -12.74 -13.18 -2.90
N GLY A 381 -12.22 -13.47 -4.09
CA GLY A 381 -10.91 -12.94 -4.50
C GLY A 381 -10.97 -11.43 -4.69
N LEU A 382 -11.97 -10.98 -5.44
CA LEU A 382 -12.33 -9.59 -5.66
C LEU A 382 -13.84 -9.41 -5.45
N ARG A 383 -14.23 -8.40 -4.68
CA ARG A 383 -15.62 -8.03 -4.47
C ARG A 383 -15.83 -6.55 -4.74
N ILE A 384 -16.87 -6.27 -5.51
CA ILE A 384 -17.44 -4.93 -5.68
C ILE A 384 -18.89 -4.98 -5.21
N GLU A 385 -19.17 -4.24 -4.16
CA GLU A 385 -20.53 -4.01 -3.66
C GLU A 385 -20.58 -2.70 -2.90
N GLY A 386 -21.72 -2.03 -2.96
CA GLY A 386 -22.03 -0.96 -2.01
C GLY A 386 -22.34 -1.56 -0.63
N PRO A 387 -22.34 -0.72 0.42
CA PRO A 387 -22.80 -1.11 1.73
C PRO A 387 -24.27 -1.54 1.65
N ALA A 388 -24.75 -2.28 2.64
CA ALA A 388 -26.11 -2.85 2.62
C ALA A 388 -27.28 -1.86 2.35
N ALA A 389 -27.03 -0.54 2.41
CA ALA A 389 -27.99 0.53 2.17
C ALA A 389 -27.84 1.27 0.82
N ALA A 390 -26.78 1.02 0.03
CA ALA A 390 -26.51 1.70 -1.23
C ALA A 390 -25.92 0.73 -2.28
N LEU A 391 -26.12 1.04 -3.56
CA LEU A 391 -25.51 0.29 -4.65
C LEU A 391 -24.09 0.80 -4.88
N GLY A 392 -23.15 -0.11 -5.11
CA GLY A 392 -21.81 0.25 -5.56
C GLY A 392 -21.86 0.84 -6.96
N ASN A 393 -21.23 2.00 -7.20
CA ASN A 393 -21.31 2.73 -8.46
C ASN A 393 -20.05 2.62 -9.34
N ARG A 394 -18.99 1.96 -8.85
CA ARG A 394 -17.69 1.93 -9.52
C ARG A 394 -17.43 0.62 -10.27
N SER A 395 -17.23 0.70 -11.58
CA SER A 395 -16.94 -0.46 -12.43
C SER A 395 -15.48 -0.88 -12.31
N ILE A 396 -15.20 -2.17 -12.44
CA ILE A 396 -13.84 -2.70 -12.40
C ILE A 396 -13.47 -3.42 -13.68
N GLU A 397 -12.25 -3.16 -14.16
CA GLU A 397 -11.56 -4.03 -15.10
C GLU A 397 -10.46 -4.81 -14.38
N ALA A 398 -10.61 -6.13 -14.31
CA ALA A 398 -9.56 -7.05 -13.86
C ALA A 398 -8.86 -7.70 -15.07
N THR A 399 -7.59 -7.39 -15.29
CA THR A 399 -6.82 -7.92 -16.42
C THR A 399 -5.57 -8.67 -15.97
N HIS A 400 -5.24 -9.78 -16.65
CA HIS A 400 -4.07 -10.60 -16.30
C HIS A 400 -4.05 -10.98 -14.81
N CYS A 401 -5.21 -11.27 -14.23
CA CYS A 401 -5.33 -11.63 -12.82
C CYS A 401 -5.43 -13.14 -12.62
N LEU A 402 -5.08 -13.61 -11.42
CA LEU A 402 -5.27 -14.97 -10.97
C LEU A 402 -6.27 -15.00 -9.81
N PHE A 403 -7.36 -15.74 -9.98
CA PHE A 403 -8.31 -16.05 -8.94
C PHE A 403 -8.18 -17.53 -8.59
N ALA A 404 -7.76 -17.87 -7.38
CA ALA A 404 -7.58 -19.25 -6.99
C ALA A 404 -8.30 -19.62 -5.69
N SER A 405 -9.25 -20.55 -5.76
CA SER A 405 -9.93 -21.14 -4.60
C SER A 405 -10.40 -20.18 -3.49
N ASN A 406 -10.84 -18.97 -3.85
CA ASN A 406 -11.47 -18.05 -2.90
C ASN A 406 -12.88 -18.56 -2.56
N PHE A 407 -13.20 -18.65 -1.27
CA PHE A 407 -14.38 -19.37 -0.79
C PHE A 407 -15.69 -18.62 -1.03
N GLY A 408 -15.63 -17.30 -1.22
CA GLY A 408 -16.76 -16.42 -1.56
C GLY A 408 -16.96 -16.17 -3.07
N GLY A 409 -16.15 -16.81 -3.93
CA GLY A 409 -16.16 -16.61 -5.39
C GLY A 409 -14.88 -15.96 -5.91
N GLY A 410 -14.63 -16.03 -7.22
CA GLY A 410 -13.42 -15.42 -7.81
C GLY A 410 -13.52 -13.89 -7.82
N MET A 411 -14.32 -13.38 -8.75
CA MET A 411 -14.70 -11.98 -8.87
C MET A 411 -16.22 -11.86 -8.77
N ILE A 412 -16.68 -11.00 -7.87
CA ILE A 412 -18.09 -10.74 -7.59
C ILE A 412 -18.34 -9.24 -7.78
N SER A 413 -19.22 -8.86 -8.69
CA SER A 413 -19.63 -7.50 -9.00
C SER A 413 -21.15 -7.39 -8.81
N ARG A 414 -21.65 -7.06 -7.62
CA ARG A 414 -23.09 -7.18 -7.35
C ARG A 414 -23.95 -6.11 -8.01
N ASP A 415 -23.43 -4.88 -8.05
CA ASP A 415 -24.26 -3.70 -8.31
C ASP A 415 -24.02 -3.09 -9.70
N VAL A 416 -22.82 -3.30 -10.26
CA VAL A 416 -22.38 -2.71 -11.53
C VAL A 416 -21.77 -3.72 -12.47
N SER A 417 -21.86 -3.42 -13.77
CA SER A 417 -21.18 -4.18 -14.82
C SER A 417 -19.67 -3.98 -14.71
N SER A 418 -18.95 -5.07 -14.55
CA SER A 418 -17.49 -5.10 -14.50
C SER A 418 -16.97 -6.11 -15.54
N SER A 419 -15.66 -6.18 -15.71
CA SER A 419 -15.06 -7.13 -16.64
C SER A 419 -13.80 -7.79 -16.10
N ALA A 420 -13.59 -9.01 -16.56
CA ALA A 420 -12.37 -9.76 -16.36
C ALA A 420 -11.84 -10.15 -17.75
N SER A 421 -10.60 -9.80 -18.03
CA SER A 421 -9.95 -10.13 -19.29
C SER A 421 -8.57 -10.75 -19.13
N SER A 422 -8.17 -11.61 -20.06
CA SER A 422 -6.86 -12.29 -20.03
C SER A 422 -6.51 -12.91 -18.67
N SER A 423 -7.51 -13.38 -17.89
CA SER A 423 -7.33 -13.78 -16.49
C SER A 423 -7.50 -15.29 -16.30
N ILE A 424 -6.93 -15.82 -15.21
CA ILE A 424 -7.01 -17.22 -14.83
C ILE A 424 -7.94 -17.41 -13.62
N ALA A 425 -8.82 -18.39 -13.71
CA ALA A 425 -9.53 -18.96 -12.58
C ALA A 425 -9.02 -20.40 -12.31
N TYR A 426 -8.24 -20.56 -11.25
CA TYR A 426 -7.55 -21.82 -10.89
C TYR A 426 -8.23 -22.47 -9.69
N LEU A 427 -8.80 -23.66 -9.85
CA LEU A 427 -9.54 -24.33 -8.76
C LEU A 427 -10.63 -23.43 -8.15
N GLN A 428 -11.16 -22.49 -8.94
CA GLN A 428 -12.05 -21.44 -8.46
C GLN A 428 -13.49 -21.77 -8.84
N PRO A 429 -14.30 -22.31 -7.92
CA PRO A 429 -15.74 -22.40 -8.14
C PRO A 429 -16.32 -20.99 -8.22
N ASN A 430 -17.36 -20.80 -9.04
CA ASN A 430 -18.03 -19.51 -9.23
C ASN A 430 -17.02 -18.37 -9.49
N ALA A 431 -16.17 -18.57 -10.50
CA ALA A 431 -15.05 -17.68 -10.78
C ALA A 431 -15.48 -16.24 -11.10
N PHE A 432 -16.61 -16.09 -11.79
CA PHE A 432 -17.13 -14.80 -12.22
C PHE A 432 -18.65 -14.85 -12.09
N ASP A 433 -19.26 -13.81 -11.57
CA ASP A 433 -20.71 -13.69 -11.44
C ASP A 433 -21.39 -13.17 -12.72
N ALA A 434 -22.69 -12.93 -12.66
CA ALA A 434 -23.51 -12.56 -13.81
C ALA A 434 -23.19 -11.16 -14.37
N ASN A 435 -22.71 -10.25 -13.54
CA ASN A 435 -22.38 -8.88 -13.92
C ASN A 435 -20.92 -8.73 -14.37
N THR A 436 -20.16 -9.82 -14.37
CA THR A 436 -18.77 -9.83 -14.82
C THR A 436 -18.68 -10.30 -16.28
N LEU A 437 -18.41 -9.37 -17.18
CA LEU A 437 -18.12 -9.66 -18.58
C LEU A 437 -16.74 -10.32 -18.71
N GLN A 438 -16.71 -11.52 -19.27
CA GLN A 438 -15.48 -12.31 -19.42
C GLN A 438 -14.98 -12.28 -20.86
N THR A 439 -13.69 -12.01 -21.06
CA THR A 439 -13.06 -12.06 -22.39
C THR A 439 -11.66 -12.66 -22.32
N ALA A 440 -11.42 -13.73 -23.09
CA ALA A 440 -10.09 -14.37 -23.15
C ALA A 440 -9.57 -14.84 -21.77
N ASN A 441 -10.49 -15.25 -20.89
CA ASN A 441 -10.16 -15.86 -19.60
C ASN A 441 -10.03 -17.38 -19.72
N VAL A 442 -9.24 -17.97 -18.84
CA VAL A 442 -9.06 -19.42 -18.74
C VAL A 442 -9.52 -19.87 -17.37
N SER A 443 -10.36 -20.91 -17.32
CA SER A 443 -10.87 -21.48 -16.07
C SER A 443 -10.65 -22.98 -16.06
N SER A 444 -10.09 -23.50 -14.97
CA SER A 444 -9.91 -24.95 -14.80
C SER A 444 -9.96 -25.36 -13.32
N ASN A 445 -10.67 -26.44 -13.05
CA ASN A 445 -10.65 -27.14 -11.76
C ASN A 445 -9.64 -28.31 -11.74
N SER A 446 -8.87 -28.48 -12.81
CA SER A 446 -7.78 -29.45 -12.90
C SER A 446 -6.44 -28.74 -12.69
N PRO A 447 -5.69 -29.06 -11.62
CA PRO A 447 -4.34 -28.54 -11.39
C PRO A 447 -3.42 -28.75 -12.60
N ALA A 448 -3.52 -29.93 -13.23
CA ALA A 448 -2.69 -30.33 -14.35
C ALA A 448 -2.97 -29.57 -15.67
N ALA A 449 -4.16 -28.98 -15.85
CA ALA A 449 -4.49 -28.29 -17.09
C ALA A 449 -3.88 -26.87 -17.17
N LEU A 450 -3.92 -26.14 -16.05
CA LEU A 450 -3.31 -24.81 -15.95
C LEU A 450 -1.81 -24.87 -15.69
N ALA A 451 -1.31 -25.97 -15.10
CA ALA A 451 0.10 -26.29 -14.93
C ALA A 451 0.98 -25.07 -14.59
N PHE A 452 1.05 -24.73 -13.31
CA PHE A 452 2.02 -23.74 -12.80
C PHE A 452 3.35 -24.39 -12.46
N VAL A 453 4.41 -23.59 -12.32
CA VAL A 453 5.73 -24.06 -11.88
C VAL A 453 5.64 -24.72 -10.50
N ASN A 454 4.93 -24.10 -9.55
CA ASN A 454 4.60 -24.71 -8.27
C ASN A 454 3.33 -24.06 -7.69
N ALA A 455 2.22 -24.78 -7.63
CA ALA A 455 0.99 -24.26 -7.01
C ALA A 455 0.32 -25.36 -6.17
N PRO A 456 -0.44 -24.98 -5.13
CA PRO A 456 -1.27 -25.91 -4.37
C PRO A 456 -2.27 -26.64 -5.28
N GLU A 457 -2.40 -27.95 -5.09
CA GLU A 457 -3.41 -28.76 -5.78
C GLU A 457 -4.76 -28.75 -5.05
N GLU A 458 -4.76 -28.32 -3.78
CA GLU A 458 -5.97 -28.16 -2.98
C GLU A 458 -5.82 -27.01 -1.98
N TYR A 459 -6.88 -26.25 -1.82
CA TYR A 459 -7.01 -25.20 -0.81
C TYR A 459 -8.19 -25.55 0.12
N ALA A 460 -7.95 -25.55 1.42
CA ALA A 460 -8.94 -25.95 2.41
C ALA A 460 -9.15 -24.86 3.46
N ARG A 461 -10.42 -24.58 3.78
CA ARG A 461 -10.78 -23.65 4.86
C ARG A 461 -10.65 -24.33 6.21
N VAL A 462 -9.77 -23.79 7.05
CA VAL A 462 -9.62 -24.16 8.44
C VAL A 462 -10.62 -23.35 9.27
N SER A 463 -11.51 -24.05 9.97
CA SER A 463 -12.55 -23.44 10.81
C SER A 463 -12.10 -23.22 12.25
N ALA A 464 -11.23 -24.08 12.78
CA ALA A 464 -10.74 -24.03 14.14
C ALA A 464 -9.38 -24.70 14.28
N ARG A 465 -8.62 -24.33 15.32
CA ARG A 465 -7.32 -24.90 15.67
C ARG A 465 -7.28 -25.24 17.17
N SER A 466 -6.74 -26.41 17.50
CA SER A 466 -6.39 -26.79 18.88
C SER A 466 -4.98 -27.38 18.89
N GLY A 467 -3.98 -26.56 19.26
CA GLY A 467 -2.57 -26.93 19.17
C GLY A 467 -2.18 -27.24 17.72
N ALA A 468 -1.76 -28.49 17.47
CA ALA A 468 -1.38 -28.97 16.14
C ALA A 468 -2.57 -29.50 15.31
N VAL A 469 -3.76 -29.60 15.88
CA VAL A 469 -4.96 -30.12 15.19
C VAL A 469 -5.69 -28.97 14.51
N LEU A 470 -5.84 -29.06 13.19
CA LEU A 470 -6.64 -28.17 12.35
C LEU A 470 -7.96 -28.85 12.01
N THR A 471 -9.08 -28.15 12.21
CA THR A 471 -10.41 -28.61 11.81
C THR A 471 -10.82 -27.95 10.52
N LEU A 472 -10.88 -28.72 9.43
CA LEU A 472 -11.31 -28.27 8.13
C LEU A 472 -12.84 -28.23 8.03
N THR A 473 -13.36 -27.40 7.12
CA THR A 473 -14.80 -27.34 6.83
C THR A 473 -15.29 -28.52 5.99
N ALA A 474 -14.40 -29.18 5.25
CA ALA A 474 -14.66 -30.37 4.45
C ALA A 474 -13.51 -31.37 4.62
N ALA A 475 -13.77 -32.65 4.30
CA ALA A 475 -12.72 -33.66 4.32
C ALA A 475 -11.72 -33.36 3.18
N PRO A 476 -10.40 -33.37 3.46
CA PRO A 476 -9.40 -33.05 2.44
C PRO A 476 -9.29 -34.19 1.42
N SER A 477 -8.90 -33.85 0.19
CA SER A 477 -8.61 -34.85 -0.86
C SER A 477 -7.15 -35.30 -0.88
N PHE A 478 -6.26 -34.53 -0.25
CA PHE A 478 -4.85 -34.89 -0.07
C PHE A 478 -4.61 -35.98 0.98
N SER A 479 -3.43 -36.59 0.90
CA SER A 479 -2.98 -37.64 1.83
C SER A 479 -1.96 -37.12 2.84
N THR A 480 -1.57 -37.94 3.82
CA THR A 480 -0.50 -37.61 4.77
C THR A 480 0.87 -37.39 4.13
N GLY A 481 1.06 -37.77 2.87
CA GLY A 481 2.27 -37.51 2.10
C GLY A 481 2.32 -36.15 1.41
N ALA A 482 1.24 -35.36 1.48
CA ALA A 482 1.22 -34.01 0.93
C ALA A 482 2.09 -33.05 1.75
N LYS A 483 2.62 -32.03 1.07
CA LYS A 483 3.25 -30.89 1.71
C LYS A 483 2.21 -29.81 1.96
N LEU A 484 2.25 -29.20 3.13
CA LEU A 484 1.27 -28.18 3.52
C LEU A 484 1.94 -26.89 3.91
N GLU A 485 1.23 -25.79 3.70
CA GLU A 485 1.47 -24.53 4.38
C GLU A 485 0.15 -23.91 4.85
N LEU A 486 0.26 -22.84 5.65
CA LEU A 486 -0.88 -22.11 6.17
C LEU A 486 -0.80 -20.65 5.74
N ALA A 487 -1.87 -20.16 5.12
CA ALA A 487 -2.02 -18.78 4.68
C ALA A 487 -0.80 -18.21 3.90
N ASP A 488 -0.20 -19.01 3.02
CA ASP A 488 0.97 -18.63 2.20
C ASP A 488 2.07 -18.00 3.06
N ASP A 489 2.44 -18.70 4.14
CA ASP A 489 3.53 -18.27 5.03
C ASP A 489 4.90 -18.83 4.60
N GLY A 490 4.94 -19.67 3.56
CA GLY A 490 6.15 -20.30 3.04
C GLY A 490 6.76 -21.36 3.97
N ILE A 491 6.05 -21.76 5.03
CA ILE A 491 6.54 -22.74 6.01
C ILE A 491 5.94 -24.11 5.72
N GLU A 492 6.78 -25.03 5.22
CA GLU A 492 6.41 -26.42 4.98
C GLU A 492 6.08 -27.14 6.31
N ARG A 493 4.93 -27.80 6.35
CA ARG A 493 4.42 -28.54 7.51
C ARG A 493 4.19 -29.99 7.17
N THR A 494 4.52 -30.87 8.11
CA THR A 494 4.30 -32.31 8.01
C THR A 494 2.98 -32.71 8.65
N ILE A 495 2.24 -33.58 7.96
CA ILE A 495 0.99 -34.16 8.46
C ILE A 495 1.30 -35.41 9.30
N ALA A 496 0.86 -35.43 10.55
CA ALA A 496 0.93 -36.60 11.42
C ALA A 496 -0.25 -37.56 11.18
N SER A 497 -1.46 -37.03 10.98
CA SER A 497 -2.64 -37.84 10.63
C SER A 497 -3.74 -37.01 9.99
N ILE A 498 -4.62 -37.67 9.24
CA ILE A 498 -5.87 -37.13 8.72
C ILE A 498 -7.01 -38.05 9.17
N VAL A 499 -7.99 -37.51 9.87
CA VAL A 499 -9.19 -38.24 10.30
C VAL A 499 -10.42 -37.39 10.00
N ASN A 500 -11.23 -37.80 9.02
CA ASN A 500 -12.37 -37.01 8.52
C ASN A 500 -11.91 -35.59 8.13
N THR A 501 -12.40 -34.56 8.81
CA THR A 501 -12.05 -33.16 8.59
C THR A 501 -10.89 -32.67 9.46
N GLN A 502 -10.29 -33.53 10.29
CA GLN A 502 -9.19 -33.15 11.15
C GLN A 502 -7.85 -33.48 10.50
N VAL A 503 -6.99 -32.46 10.38
CA VAL A 503 -5.59 -32.59 9.96
C VAL A 503 -4.73 -32.29 11.17
N THR A 504 -3.98 -33.29 11.64
CA THR A 504 -3.03 -33.11 12.74
C THR A 504 -1.64 -32.89 12.16
N LEU A 505 -1.04 -31.75 12.45
CA LEU A 505 0.34 -31.43 12.10
C LEU A 505 1.31 -32.09 13.08
N SER A 506 2.55 -32.32 12.66
CA SER A 506 3.61 -32.84 13.53
C SER A 506 3.98 -31.88 14.67
N ALA A 507 3.77 -30.58 14.48
CA ALA A 507 3.97 -29.54 15.46
C ALA A 507 2.88 -28.46 15.34
N ALA A 508 2.57 -27.81 16.46
CA ALA A 508 1.63 -26.69 16.45
C ALA A 508 2.27 -25.47 15.71
N PRO A 509 1.54 -24.79 14.83
CA PRO A 509 2.07 -23.61 14.15
C PRO A 509 2.22 -22.45 15.15
N ALA A 510 3.35 -21.74 15.09
CA ALA A 510 3.69 -20.65 15.99
C ALA A 510 2.70 -19.47 15.87
N ALA A 511 2.34 -19.11 14.63
CA ALA A 511 1.36 -18.08 14.31
C ALA A 511 0.38 -18.62 13.27
N PHE A 512 -0.92 -18.63 13.60
CA PHE A 512 -2.02 -18.94 12.68
C PHE A 512 -3.34 -18.56 13.33
N GLY A 513 -4.08 -17.63 12.69
CA GLY A 513 -5.44 -17.27 13.07
C GLY A 513 -6.47 -18.25 12.51
N THR A 514 -7.62 -18.34 13.17
CA THR A 514 -8.78 -19.07 12.64
C THR A 514 -10.01 -18.18 12.63
N PRO A 515 -10.88 -18.25 11.60
CA PRO A 515 -10.76 -19.13 10.43
C PRO A 515 -9.56 -18.74 9.54
N GLY A 516 -9.04 -19.68 8.74
CA GLY A 516 -7.86 -19.43 7.92
C GLY A 516 -7.70 -20.42 6.76
N LEU A 517 -6.62 -20.26 5.98
CA LEU A 517 -6.33 -21.06 4.80
C LEU A 517 -5.27 -22.13 5.08
N LEU A 518 -5.51 -23.35 4.61
CA LEU A 518 -4.51 -24.39 4.45
C LEU A 518 -4.36 -24.69 2.95
N ALA A 519 -3.13 -24.71 2.46
CA ALA A 519 -2.81 -25.06 1.09
C ALA A 519 -2.01 -26.36 1.06
N ALA A 520 -2.36 -27.25 0.13
CA ALA A 520 -1.76 -28.57 0.00
C ALA A 520 -1.17 -28.76 -1.40
N PHE A 521 0.07 -29.23 -1.43
CA PHE A 521 0.83 -29.48 -2.64
C PHE A 521 0.94 -30.98 -2.90
N ALA A 522 1.18 -31.33 -4.17
CA ALA A 522 1.44 -32.69 -4.59
C ALA A 522 2.52 -33.35 -3.71
N PRO A 523 2.41 -34.66 -3.39
CA PRO A 523 3.43 -35.40 -2.62
C PRO A 523 4.86 -35.36 -3.20
N GLY A 524 5.03 -34.98 -4.47
CA GLY A 524 6.31 -34.82 -5.14
C GLY A 524 6.78 -33.37 -5.31
N ALA A 525 6.06 -32.38 -4.76
CA ALA A 525 6.42 -30.97 -4.91
C ALA A 525 7.77 -30.66 -4.24
N VAL A 526 8.56 -29.78 -4.86
CA VAL A 526 9.92 -29.43 -4.37
C VAL A 526 9.85 -28.65 -3.05
N GLY A 527 8.72 -28.01 -2.76
CA GLY A 527 8.46 -27.28 -1.52
C GLY A 527 7.07 -26.64 -1.56
N VAL A 528 6.79 -25.75 -0.62
CA VAL A 528 5.52 -25.01 -0.52
C VAL A 528 5.57 -23.60 -1.10
N ASN A 529 6.75 -23.09 -1.47
CA ASN A 529 6.85 -21.75 -2.05
C ASN A 529 6.08 -21.68 -3.38
N GLU A 530 4.96 -20.98 -3.42
CA GLU A 530 4.19 -20.88 -4.66
C GLU A 530 4.97 -20.12 -5.73
N ASN A 531 4.81 -20.60 -6.96
CA ASN A 531 5.20 -19.93 -8.16
C ASN A 531 4.13 -20.15 -9.22
N TYR A 532 3.36 -19.10 -9.46
CA TYR A 532 2.27 -19.05 -10.44
C TYR A 532 2.74 -18.68 -11.85
N ASP A 533 4.03 -18.76 -12.15
CA ASP A 533 4.54 -18.79 -13.51
C ASP A 533 3.96 -20.01 -14.24
N LEU A 534 3.59 -19.83 -15.52
CA LEU A 534 3.04 -20.91 -16.35
C LEU A 534 4.14 -21.91 -16.73
N ALA A 535 3.88 -23.20 -16.49
CA ALA A 535 4.72 -24.28 -16.96
C ALA A 535 4.32 -24.70 -18.39
N GLY A 536 5.25 -25.38 -19.08
CA GLY A 536 5.01 -25.88 -20.43
C GLY A 536 3.80 -26.82 -20.49
N GLY A 537 2.93 -26.60 -21.48
CA GLY A 537 1.69 -27.36 -21.66
C GLY A 537 0.46 -26.78 -20.96
N SER A 538 0.62 -25.67 -20.22
CA SER A 538 -0.51 -24.91 -19.68
C SER A 538 -1.44 -24.43 -20.79
N ILE A 539 -2.76 -24.60 -20.58
CA ILE A 539 -3.79 -24.06 -21.46
C ILE A 539 -3.93 -22.53 -21.38
N ALA A 540 -3.25 -21.87 -20.43
CA ALA A 540 -3.23 -20.42 -20.30
C ALA A 540 -2.25 -19.75 -21.27
N ILE A 541 -1.31 -20.51 -21.83
CA ILE A 541 -0.33 -19.99 -22.80
C ILE A 541 -1.07 -19.53 -24.07
N ALA A 542 -0.82 -18.28 -24.48
CA ALA A 542 -1.43 -17.60 -25.62
C ALA A 542 -2.98 -17.55 -25.61
N ALA A 543 -3.62 -17.75 -24.46
CA ALA A 543 -5.07 -17.78 -24.33
C ALA A 543 -5.70 -16.41 -24.03
N GLY A 544 -4.87 -15.45 -23.60
CA GLY A 544 -5.25 -14.06 -23.33
C GLY A 544 -5.54 -13.26 -24.60
N LEU A 545 -6.08 -12.06 -24.40
CA LEU A 545 -6.44 -11.17 -25.50
C LEU A 545 -5.20 -10.84 -26.35
N GLY A 546 -5.35 -10.95 -27.68
CA GLY A 546 -4.25 -10.67 -28.61
C GLY A 546 -3.18 -11.77 -28.66
N GLY A 547 -3.43 -12.94 -28.05
CA GLY A 547 -2.48 -14.06 -28.03
C GLY A 547 -1.40 -13.94 -26.95
N ALA A 548 -1.57 -13.03 -25.99
CA ALA A 548 -0.79 -13.02 -24.75
C ALA A 548 -1.17 -14.21 -23.87
N ASP A 549 -0.34 -14.53 -22.88
CA ASP A 549 -0.72 -15.52 -21.87
C ASP A 549 -1.87 -14.98 -21.00
N ALA A 550 -2.76 -15.87 -20.55
CA ALA A 550 -3.71 -15.52 -19.50
C ALA A 550 -3.01 -15.48 -18.14
N GLY A 551 -3.53 -14.68 -17.21
CA GLY A 551 -2.99 -14.50 -15.87
C GLY A 551 -1.78 -13.57 -15.81
N PRO A 552 -1.15 -13.44 -14.62
CA PRO A 552 -0.13 -12.43 -14.36
C PRO A 552 1.07 -12.50 -15.31
N ALA A 553 1.50 -13.71 -15.69
CA ALA A 553 2.65 -13.92 -16.56
C ALA A 553 2.49 -13.33 -17.98
N GLY A 554 1.26 -13.11 -18.44
CA GLY A 554 1.01 -12.52 -19.76
C GLY A 554 0.95 -11.00 -19.80
N SER A 555 1.09 -10.34 -18.64
CA SER A 555 1.04 -8.89 -18.56
C SER A 555 2.30 -8.24 -19.14
N PRO A 556 2.17 -7.07 -19.82
CA PRO A 556 3.32 -6.24 -20.16
C PRO A 556 4.06 -5.65 -18.94
N VAL A 557 3.40 -5.58 -17.78
CA VAL A 557 4.03 -5.18 -16.52
C VAL A 557 4.76 -6.38 -15.94
N VAL A 558 6.09 -6.38 -16.11
CA VAL A 558 6.95 -7.44 -15.57
C VAL A 558 7.02 -7.39 -14.05
N GLY A 559 7.12 -8.55 -13.42
CA GLY A 559 7.29 -8.69 -11.98
C GLY A 559 6.51 -9.88 -11.43
N ARG A 560 6.92 -10.35 -10.25
CA ARG A 560 6.14 -11.34 -9.50
C ARG A 560 5.08 -10.59 -8.67
N VAL A 561 3.86 -11.13 -8.65
CA VAL A 561 2.78 -10.59 -7.81
C VAL A 561 3.21 -10.51 -6.34
N GLY A 562 2.85 -9.41 -5.67
CA GLY A 562 3.19 -9.15 -4.28
C GLY A 562 4.66 -8.80 -4.01
N VAL A 563 5.50 -8.69 -5.04
CA VAL A 563 6.94 -8.44 -4.90
C VAL A 563 7.32 -7.16 -5.65
N ALA A 564 7.86 -6.19 -4.91
CA ALA A 564 8.42 -4.99 -5.51
C ALA A 564 9.66 -5.30 -6.35
N SER A 565 9.64 -4.79 -7.60
CA SER A 565 10.85 -4.71 -8.41
C SER A 565 11.76 -3.61 -7.85
N PRO A 566 13.09 -3.77 -7.86
CA PRO A 566 13.99 -2.67 -7.52
C PRO A 566 13.76 -1.44 -8.41
N GLU A 567 13.55 -1.67 -9.72
CA GLU A 567 13.18 -0.62 -10.69
C GLU A 567 11.66 -0.54 -10.80
N GLN A 568 11.10 0.65 -10.58
CA GLN A 568 9.66 0.88 -10.69
C GLN A 568 9.23 0.84 -12.16
N ALA A 569 8.41 -0.15 -12.51
CA ALA A 569 7.83 -0.20 -13.84
C ALA A 569 6.95 1.03 -14.09
N LEU A 570 7.14 1.68 -15.24
CA LEU A 570 6.20 2.69 -15.73
C LEU A 570 4.88 2.02 -16.08
N VAL A 571 3.77 2.67 -15.74
CA VAL A 571 2.42 2.14 -15.95
C VAL A 571 1.65 3.03 -16.92
N PHE A 572 0.81 2.42 -17.75
CA PHE A 572 -0.04 3.09 -18.73
C PHE A 572 -1.39 2.38 -18.73
N HIS A 573 -2.45 3.06 -18.35
CA HIS A 573 -3.77 2.45 -18.15
C HIS A 573 -4.90 3.45 -18.42
N PRO A 574 -6.12 2.98 -18.70
CA PRO A 574 -7.30 3.85 -18.78
C PRO A 574 -7.62 4.43 -17.41
N LEU A 575 -7.94 5.73 -17.37
CA LEU A 575 -8.35 6.44 -16.17
C LEU A 575 -9.88 6.57 -16.04
N GLY A 576 -10.62 6.41 -17.14
CA GLY A 576 -12.08 6.54 -17.20
C GLY A 576 -12.58 6.71 -18.63
N SER A 577 -13.89 6.91 -18.78
CA SER A 577 -14.50 7.16 -20.09
C SER A 577 -15.65 8.17 -20.03
N THR A 578 -15.92 8.80 -21.17
CA THR A 578 -17.11 9.63 -21.39
C THR A 578 -17.88 9.09 -22.60
N PRO A 579 -19.15 8.63 -22.45
CA PRO A 579 -19.85 8.39 -21.19
C PRO A 579 -19.12 7.40 -20.27
N GLU A 580 -19.44 7.46 -18.97
CA GLU A 580 -18.95 6.47 -18.00
C GLU A 580 -19.48 5.07 -18.35
N ILE A 581 -18.74 4.03 -17.94
CA ILE A 581 -19.03 2.62 -18.29
C ILE A 581 -20.43 2.16 -17.85
N ALA A 582 -20.89 2.62 -16.69
CA ALA A 582 -22.21 2.31 -16.16
C ALA A 582 -23.32 3.16 -16.81
N ALA A 583 -22.98 4.29 -17.42
CA ALA A 583 -23.92 5.18 -18.09
C ALA A 583 -24.42 4.64 -19.45
N LEU A 584 -25.62 5.09 -19.84
CA LEU A 584 -26.20 4.76 -21.15
C LEU A 584 -25.50 5.57 -22.25
N VAL A 585 -24.91 4.88 -23.23
CA VAL A 585 -24.31 5.51 -24.41
C VAL A 585 -25.37 5.82 -25.46
N GLY A 586 -25.50 7.08 -25.86
CA GLY A 586 -26.41 7.49 -26.92
C GLY A 586 -26.07 6.87 -28.29
N ASN A 587 -27.07 6.63 -29.14
CA ASN A 587 -26.86 5.91 -30.42
C ASN A 587 -25.74 6.49 -31.29
N ASN A 588 -25.63 7.81 -31.33
CA ASN A 588 -24.66 8.54 -32.17
C ASN A 588 -23.58 9.21 -31.32
N GLU A 589 -23.53 8.90 -30.03
CA GLU A 589 -22.56 9.46 -29.10
C GLU A 589 -21.21 8.78 -29.28
N SER A 590 -20.14 9.56 -29.27
CA SER A 590 -18.78 9.01 -29.26
C SER A 590 -18.42 8.54 -27.87
N VAL A 591 -17.62 7.47 -27.78
CA VAL A 591 -16.99 7.05 -26.53
C VAL A 591 -15.58 7.61 -26.49
N VAL A 592 -15.24 8.39 -25.46
CA VAL A 592 -13.89 8.90 -25.21
C VAL A 592 -13.30 8.13 -24.05
N ILE A 593 -12.10 7.57 -24.21
CA ILE A 593 -11.36 6.87 -23.15
C ILE A 593 -10.10 7.68 -22.88
N GLU A 594 -9.91 8.06 -21.62
CA GLU A 594 -8.73 8.80 -21.18
C GLU A 594 -7.71 7.85 -20.56
N PHE A 595 -6.43 8.14 -20.74
CA PHE A 595 -5.34 7.33 -20.22
C PHE A 595 -4.38 8.13 -19.32
N SER A 596 -3.63 7.40 -18.49
CA SER A 596 -2.65 7.99 -17.57
C SER A 596 -1.44 8.65 -18.23
N LYS A 597 -1.29 8.49 -19.56
CA LYS A 597 -0.22 9.10 -20.36
C LYS A 597 -0.74 9.49 -21.74
N THR A 598 -0.02 10.40 -22.39
CA THR A 598 -0.21 10.69 -23.82
C THR A 598 -0.12 9.40 -24.64
N LEU A 599 -1.15 9.13 -25.45
CA LEU A 599 -1.27 7.95 -26.29
C LEU A 599 -0.37 8.07 -27.53
N ASN A 600 0.30 6.98 -27.91
CA ASN A 600 0.92 6.88 -29.22
C ASN A 600 -0.17 6.59 -30.26
N GLY A 601 -0.60 7.61 -31.00
CA GLY A 601 -1.69 7.49 -31.99
C GLY A 601 -1.45 6.42 -33.06
N ALA A 602 -0.19 6.10 -33.41
CA ALA A 602 0.11 5.02 -34.35
C ALA A 602 -0.20 3.62 -33.80
N SER A 603 -0.20 3.47 -32.47
CA SER A 603 -0.57 2.21 -31.81
C SER A 603 -2.09 1.98 -31.77
N ALA A 604 -2.91 3.02 -31.94
CA ALA A 604 -4.37 2.92 -31.92
C ALA A 604 -4.93 2.64 -33.33
N ASN A 605 -5.27 1.39 -33.61
CA ASN A 605 -5.77 0.93 -34.90
C ASN A 605 -6.76 -0.23 -34.72
N ALA A 606 -7.34 -0.73 -35.81
CA ALA A 606 -8.35 -1.80 -35.77
C ALA A 606 -7.85 -3.14 -35.19
N GLY A 607 -6.53 -3.34 -35.07
CA GLY A 607 -5.93 -4.51 -34.42
C GLY A 607 -5.85 -4.37 -32.90
N THR A 608 -5.71 -3.16 -32.39
CA THR A 608 -5.47 -2.84 -30.98
C THR A 608 -6.69 -2.27 -30.26
N VAL A 609 -7.64 -1.71 -31.00
CA VAL A 609 -8.90 -1.14 -30.49
C VAL A 609 -10.06 -1.73 -31.27
N ARG A 610 -10.96 -2.44 -30.58
CA ARG A 610 -12.08 -3.14 -31.21
C ARG A 610 -13.37 -2.90 -30.42
N ALA A 611 -14.43 -2.51 -31.10
CA ALA A 611 -15.78 -2.52 -30.53
C ALA A 611 -16.52 -3.80 -30.95
N ARG A 612 -17.26 -4.42 -30.02
CA ARG A 612 -17.99 -5.67 -30.29
C ARG A 612 -19.35 -5.73 -29.61
N ARG A 613 -20.31 -6.36 -30.30
CA ARG A 613 -21.58 -6.83 -29.74
C ARG A 613 -21.64 -8.34 -29.82
N GLY A 614 -21.60 -9.01 -28.66
CA GLY A 614 -21.40 -10.47 -28.62
C GLY A 614 -20.11 -10.86 -29.35
N ALA A 615 -20.21 -11.74 -30.35
CA ALA A 615 -19.06 -12.11 -31.18
C ALA A 615 -18.78 -11.14 -32.35
N ASN A 616 -19.76 -10.29 -32.69
CA ASN A 616 -19.72 -9.47 -33.90
C ASN A 616 -18.90 -8.20 -33.69
N ALA A 617 -18.07 -7.86 -34.68
CA ALA A 617 -17.34 -6.59 -34.69
C ALA A 617 -18.27 -5.43 -35.05
N ILE A 618 -18.09 -4.30 -34.38
CA ILE A 618 -18.72 -3.02 -34.70
C ILE A 618 -17.67 -2.17 -35.43
N SER A 619 -18.01 -1.66 -36.60
CA SER A 619 -17.14 -0.74 -37.33
C SER A 619 -17.11 0.60 -36.61
N ILE A 620 -15.93 1.03 -36.19
CA ILE A 620 -15.71 2.30 -35.48
C ILE A 620 -14.66 3.13 -36.21
N THR A 621 -14.75 4.45 -36.10
CA THR A 621 -13.63 5.33 -36.46
C THR A 621 -12.85 5.67 -35.20
N ILE A 622 -11.54 5.52 -35.27
CA ILE A 622 -10.63 5.78 -34.15
C ILE A 622 -9.97 7.14 -34.36
N GLN A 623 -10.00 7.98 -33.32
CA GLN A 623 -9.25 9.23 -33.26
C GLN A 623 -8.48 9.29 -31.95
N THR A 624 -7.32 9.94 -31.96
CA THR A 624 -6.47 10.10 -30.78
C THR A 624 -6.04 11.55 -30.63
N LEU A 625 -6.12 12.11 -29.43
CA LEU A 625 -5.66 13.46 -29.12
C LEU A 625 -5.05 13.47 -27.71
N GLY A 626 -3.74 13.72 -27.61
CA GLY A 626 -3.07 13.71 -26.30
C GLY A 626 -3.23 12.35 -25.61
N ALA A 627 -3.84 12.35 -24.42
CA ALA A 627 -4.12 11.15 -23.61
C ALA A 627 -5.49 10.51 -23.91
N GLU A 628 -6.21 11.00 -24.92
CA GLU A 628 -7.57 10.55 -25.23
C GLU A 628 -7.62 9.67 -26.48
N LEU A 629 -8.48 8.65 -26.42
CA LEU A 629 -8.90 7.79 -27.51
C LEU A 629 -10.42 7.98 -27.73
N THR A 630 -10.79 8.52 -28.89
CA THR A 630 -12.19 8.74 -29.26
C THR A 630 -12.65 7.69 -30.27
N LEU A 631 -13.72 6.98 -29.91
CA LEU A 631 -14.39 5.99 -30.73
C LEU A 631 -15.68 6.59 -31.29
N ILE A 632 -15.67 6.87 -32.59
CA ILE A 632 -16.84 7.42 -33.28
C ILE A 632 -17.69 6.25 -33.80
N PRO A 633 -19.01 6.23 -33.53
CA PRO A 633 -19.89 5.16 -33.99
C PRO A 633 -19.98 5.10 -35.53
N PRO A 634 -20.42 3.95 -36.09
CA PRO A 634 -20.62 3.82 -37.54
C PRO A 634 -21.75 4.73 -38.05
N GLY A 635 -21.89 4.86 -39.37
CA GLY A 635 -22.88 5.72 -40.05
C GLY A 635 -24.38 5.44 -39.77
N GLY A 636 -24.71 4.53 -38.85
CA GLY A 636 -26.06 4.29 -38.31
C GLY A 636 -26.12 4.29 -36.77
N GLY A 637 -25.05 4.72 -36.11
CA GLY A 637 -24.86 4.66 -34.67
C GLY A 637 -24.47 3.28 -34.13
N TRP A 638 -24.34 3.16 -32.81
CA TRP A 638 -24.01 1.89 -32.14
C TRP A 638 -25.05 0.78 -32.39
N GLY A 639 -26.29 1.13 -32.73
CA GLY A 639 -27.41 0.18 -32.85
C GLY A 639 -28.00 -0.16 -31.48
N ALA A 640 -28.83 -1.21 -31.40
CA ALA A 640 -29.52 -1.61 -30.18
C ALA A 640 -28.72 -2.65 -29.38
N GLY A 641 -28.67 -2.48 -28.05
CA GLY A 641 -28.09 -3.42 -27.12
C GLY A 641 -26.60 -3.19 -26.84
N ASP A 642 -26.20 -3.61 -25.64
CA ASP A 642 -24.89 -3.39 -25.06
C ASP A 642 -23.74 -3.86 -25.95
N PHE A 643 -22.60 -3.21 -25.78
CA PHE A 643 -21.37 -3.52 -26.50
C PHE A 643 -20.18 -3.44 -25.55
N ARG A 644 -19.03 -3.87 -26.04
CA ARG A 644 -17.77 -3.72 -25.32
C ARG A 644 -16.70 -3.14 -26.20
N VAL A 645 -15.73 -2.47 -25.58
CA VAL A 645 -14.50 -2.02 -26.20
C VAL A 645 -13.36 -2.89 -25.69
N GLU A 646 -12.62 -3.52 -26.61
CA GLU A 646 -11.43 -4.31 -26.33
C GLU A 646 -10.19 -3.48 -26.72
N LEU A 647 -9.30 -3.25 -25.76
CA LEU A 647 -8.05 -2.52 -25.88
C LEU A 647 -6.88 -3.48 -25.64
N GLY A 648 -5.94 -3.59 -26.57
CA GLY A 648 -4.75 -4.43 -26.39
C GLY A 648 -3.60 -3.98 -27.29
N GLY A 649 -2.36 -4.04 -26.80
CA GLY A 649 -1.18 -3.64 -27.56
C GLY A 649 -1.07 -2.13 -27.82
N LEU A 650 -1.79 -1.30 -27.08
CA LEU A 650 -1.61 0.16 -27.09
C LEU A 650 -0.29 0.53 -26.40
N THR A 651 0.30 1.65 -26.84
CA THR A 651 1.49 2.23 -26.21
C THR A 651 1.28 3.71 -25.96
N ALA A 652 1.93 4.23 -24.92
CA ALA A 652 2.07 5.66 -24.69
C ALA A 652 3.12 6.27 -25.63
N GLY A 653 3.15 7.59 -25.75
CA GLY A 653 4.11 8.33 -26.58
C GLY A 653 5.57 8.15 -26.16
N ASP A 654 5.81 7.76 -24.91
CA ASP A 654 7.14 7.38 -24.39
C ASP A 654 7.50 5.91 -24.63
N GLY A 655 6.62 5.13 -25.29
CA GLY A 655 6.79 3.71 -25.58
C GLY A 655 6.29 2.77 -24.47
N THR A 656 5.80 3.29 -23.34
CA THR A 656 5.23 2.45 -22.26
C THR A 656 4.04 1.65 -22.81
N ALA A 657 4.08 0.33 -22.68
CA ALA A 657 2.96 -0.53 -23.09
C ALA A 657 1.78 -0.41 -22.11
N LEU A 658 0.56 -0.60 -22.63
CA LEU A 658 -0.65 -0.68 -21.81
C LEU A 658 -0.45 -1.77 -20.74
N SER A 659 -0.74 -1.45 -19.48
CA SER A 659 -0.44 -2.30 -18.32
C SER A 659 -1.20 -3.63 -18.28
N GLY A 660 -2.06 -3.87 -19.25
CA GLY A 660 -2.77 -5.12 -19.51
C GLY A 660 -3.74 -4.91 -20.68
N SER A 661 -4.16 -5.98 -21.33
CA SER A 661 -5.28 -5.87 -22.29
C SER A 661 -6.56 -5.58 -21.52
N VAL A 662 -7.34 -4.58 -21.91
CA VAL A 662 -8.52 -4.12 -21.16
C VAL A 662 -9.79 -4.34 -21.97
N VAL A 663 -10.86 -4.76 -21.30
CA VAL A 663 -12.22 -4.77 -21.83
C VAL A 663 -13.07 -3.79 -21.04
N LEU A 664 -13.84 -2.95 -21.73
CA LEU A 664 -14.76 -1.99 -21.11
C LEU A 664 -16.19 -2.29 -21.59
N PRO A 665 -17.11 -2.71 -20.72
CA PRO A 665 -18.51 -2.88 -21.07
C PRO A 665 -19.20 -1.51 -21.21
N PHE A 666 -20.14 -1.35 -22.13
CA PHE A 666 -20.94 -0.14 -22.29
C PHE A 666 -22.41 -0.48 -22.50
N ASN A 667 -23.29 0.23 -21.77
CA ASN A 667 -24.73 0.06 -21.84
C ASN A 667 -25.32 0.85 -23.02
N ARG A 668 -26.25 0.26 -23.79
CA ARG A 668 -26.82 0.89 -25.01
C ARG A 668 -28.31 0.73 -25.24
#